data_AF-A0A2E6H5W7-F1
#
_entry.id   AF-A0A2E6H5W7-F1
#
_cell.length_a   1.000
_cell.length_b   1.000
_cell.length_c   1.000
_cell.angle_alpha   90.00
_cell.angle_beta   90.00
_cell.angle_gamma   90.00
#
_symmetry.space_group_name_H-M   'P 1'
#
loop_
_entity.id
_entity.type
_entity.pdbx_description
1 polymer ?
#
loop_
_entity_poly.entity_id
_entity_poly.type
_entity_poly.pdbx_seq_one_letter_code
_entity_poly.pdbx_strand_id
1 'polypeptide(L)'
;MKILISLSALLLSFSLLAETTVVFGNIPGRYLKKEDLGGKKYRLGYIEIKDRVITAVEPIKSSATYKKVKKEFEDAGATVVVAKYKTPGSYSKTTFDFLYPGLIDLHNHTKQNNIDVWDLAEGQFQNRFEWRAWSKYKYSVSGNMNPWIGFGKPMNCAAFRWSELQAMVTGTTYLQGPSGCISDFSIMQVEDKDSYISRKDKVQAPTDLVLPNEMVFVWDELRPGIEKGSTYEAELAKYVNKYCDIPGVSASTVNTTALKKLSDKKILTSKCDLKKVHPKFLRYTYWIHKTIAGRKKYLAKSNRAAVIAHLAEGRREDPYNMVEFELVKLMGLDQKYVNFVHGVGIDKKHYKHMAKKGMGLIWSLYSNLLLYGETLDIAEAKKAGITLSLGSDWLPTGTRGILEEIKLAAAYVDKDPYDQGLKKVFSDEELYLMLTENPAKMINHYDINITKKEHGIGQLKVGAMGTVIALRKYSENPYTNIVRKAYAKDLNAVIVDGKFIYGSETYAKRLGYKSSDYERFPAYYDSLNELAGADKLPTLAEKGATKTSKYKHLVNLGKALAEMNPAATDNCNFRSKKAFIHQNSLDNKKNSGLSKFYEETGLNLDRFSDIQKVLAAGLLTQSRNWNEPSKGKKDFAMEKFPPLFSCHTERYTNRLANFVIAKEPDDEYSINREKTKRAKIRKEQRLGAVPKGLAKKYGFDYEE
;
A
#
# COMPACT_ATOMS: atom_id res chain seq x y z
N MET A 1 67.74 32.21 13.79
CA MET A 1 66.51 32.38 14.59
C MET A 1 65.49 31.36 14.12
N LYS A 2 65.21 30.38 15.00
CA LYS A 2 63.97 29.61 15.20
C LYS A 2 63.21 28.92 14.03
N ILE A 3 63.25 27.58 14.13
CA ILE A 3 62.14 26.62 14.25
C ILE A 3 61.65 25.92 12.97
N LEU A 4 62.12 24.66 12.84
CA LEU A 4 61.44 23.51 12.23
C LEU A 4 60.10 23.22 12.92
N ILE A 5 59.02 22.98 12.16
CA ILE A 5 57.97 22.01 12.53
C ILE A 5 57.51 21.22 11.29
N SER A 6 58.01 19.99 11.22
CA SER A 6 57.40 18.71 10.82
C SER A 6 56.23 18.67 9.83
N LEU A 7 56.49 18.00 8.70
CA LEU A 7 55.57 17.12 7.97
C LEU A 7 54.82 16.19 8.94
N SER A 8 53.48 16.15 8.88
CA SER A 8 52.61 14.99 9.21
C SER A 8 51.12 15.36 9.04
N ALA A 9 50.62 15.37 7.81
CA ALA A 9 49.18 15.32 7.52
C ALA A 9 48.98 14.76 6.10
N LEU A 10 49.41 13.51 5.91
CA LEU A 10 49.21 12.78 4.66
C LEU A 10 47.75 12.31 4.60
N LEU A 11 46.97 13.01 3.78
CA LEU A 11 45.84 12.49 2.97
C LEU A 11 45.18 11.19 3.49
N LEU A 12 44.18 11.33 4.36
CA LEU A 12 43.06 10.39 4.40
C LEU A 12 42.22 10.64 3.14
N SER A 13 42.64 10.05 2.02
CA SER A 13 41.75 9.77 0.92
C SER A 13 40.68 8.81 1.45
N PHE A 14 39.53 9.34 1.86
CA PHE A 14 38.31 8.54 1.98
C PHE A 14 38.02 8.00 0.57
N SER A 15 38.53 6.82 0.26
CA SER A 15 37.90 5.98 -0.75
C SER A 15 36.49 5.73 -0.22
N LEU A 16 35.50 6.39 -0.82
CA LEU A 16 34.11 5.95 -0.77
C LEU A 16 34.08 4.56 -1.42
N LEU A 17 34.48 3.54 -0.66
CA LEU A 17 34.24 2.16 -1.04
C LEU A 17 32.72 1.99 -1.02
N ALA A 18 32.17 1.55 -2.15
CA ALA A 18 30.76 1.21 -2.29
C ALA A 18 30.31 0.34 -1.10
N GLU A 19 29.23 0.75 -0.42
CA GLU A 19 28.66 -0.05 0.68
C GLU A 19 28.26 -1.42 0.10
N THR A 20 28.95 -2.46 0.57
CA THR A 20 28.71 -3.84 0.13
C THR A 20 28.00 -4.60 1.24
N THR A 21 26.84 -5.17 0.94
CA THR A 21 26.10 -6.05 1.84
C THR A 21 25.97 -7.43 1.21
N VAL A 22 26.23 -8.47 1.99
CA VAL A 22 26.09 -9.87 1.55
C VAL A 22 25.14 -10.61 2.46
N VAL A 23 24.12 -11.24 1.86
CA VAL A 23 23.07 -11.96 2.58
C VAL A 23 23.16 -13.45 2.27
N PHE A 24 23.51 -14.25 3.27
CA PHE A 24 23.57 -15.71 3.16
C PHE A 24 22.25 -16.37 3.59
N GLY A 25 21.71 -17.26 2.76
CA GLY A 25 20.45 -17.96 3.04
C GLY A 25 20.05 -18.93 1.94
N ASN A 26 18.91 -19.60 2.10
CA ASN A 26 18.35 -20.48 1.07
C ASN A 26 17.68 -19.65 -0.02
N ILE A 27 18.14 -19.76 -1.25
CA ILE A 27 17.62 -19.06 -2.42
C ILE A 27 16.67 -20.00 -3.18
N PRO A 28 15.39 -19.61 -3.37
CA PRO A 28 14.44 -20.35 -4.19
C PRO A 28 14.97 -20.60 -5.61
N GLY A 29 14.71 -21.78 -6.17
CA GLY A 29 15.32 -22.19 -7.42
C GLY A 29 14.96 -21.35 -8.65
N ARG A 30 13.85 -20.62 -8.60
CA ARG A 30 13.47 -19.62 -9.62
C ARG A 30 14.51 -18.54 -9.83
N TYR A 31 15.33 -18.24 -8.83
CA TYR A 31 16.36 -17.21 -8.88
C TYR A 31 17.77 -17.77 -9.13
N LEU A 32 17.88 -19.06 -9.40
CA LEU A 32 19.13 -19.76 -9.67
C LEU A 32 19.07 -20.43 -11.05
N LYS A 33 20.23 -20.78 -11.60
CA LYS A 33 20.29 -21.59 -12.82
C LYS A 33 19.84 -23.03 -12.51
N LYS A 34 19.24 -23.70 -13.49
CA LYS A 34 18.76 -25.08 -13.33
C LYS A 34 19.89 -26.05 -12.94
N GLU A 35 21.08 -25.88 -13.53
CA GLU A 35 22.26 -26.71 -13.21
C GLU A 35 22.70 -26.61 -11.75
N ASP A 36 22.50 -25.46 -11.11
CA ASP A 36 22.91 -25.23 -9.72
C ASP A 36 22.01 -25.95 -8.72
N LEU A 37 20.76 -26.25 -9.10
CA LEU A 37 19.74 -26.81 -8.22
C LEU A 37 19.94 -28.30 -7.94
N GLY A 38 20.52 -29.05 -8.87
CA GLY A 38 20.67 -30.51 -8.78
C GLY A 38 19.38 -31.19 -8.32
N GLY A 39 18.24 -30.86 -8.95
CA GLY A 39 16.91 -31.40 -8.65
C GLY A 39 16.20 -30.84 -7.41
N LYS A 40 16.82 -29.95 -6.62
CA LYS A 40 16.19 -29.36 -5.43
C LYS A 40 15.37 -28.12 -5.77
N LYS A 41 14.39 -27.79 -4.92
CA LYS A 41 13.55 -26.57 -5.06
C LYS A 41 14.28 -25.28 -4.68
N TYR A 42 15.43 -25.39 -4.02
CA TYR A 42 16.24 -24.27 -3.55
C TYR A 42 17.69 -24.74 -3.30
N ARG A 43 18.61 -23.78 -3.13
CA ARG A 43 19.97 -24.03 -2.64
C ARG A 43 20.38 -23.00 -1.60
N LEU A 44 21.26 -23.38 -0.69
CA LEU A 44 22.00 -22.39 0.09
C LEU A 44 22.83 -21.54 -0.87
N GLY A 45 22.86 -20.23 -0.65
CA GLY A 45 23.60 -19.29 -1.48
C GLY A 45 23.85 -17.98 -0.76
N TYR A 46 24.33 -17.00 -1.51
CA TYR A 46 24.41 -15.62 -1.07
C TYR A 46 23.90 -14.64 -2.14
N ILE A 47 23.46 -13.48 -1.68
CA ILE A 47 23.10 -12.32 -2.50
C ILE A 47 24.06 -11.19 -2.13
N GLU A 48 24.83 -10.71 -3.09
CA GLU A 48 25.70 -9.54 -2.92
C GLU A 48 24.98 -8.30 -3.44
N ILE A 49 24.98 -7.23 -2.66
CA ILE A 49 24.38 -5.95 -2.97
C ILE A 49 25.46 -4.88 -2.85
N LYS A 50 25.65 -4.09 -3.92
CA LYS A 50 26.54 -2.92 -3.96
C LYS A 50 25.75 -1.71 -4.43
N ASP A 51 25.87 -0.61 -3.70
CA ASP A 51 25.22 0.66 -4.06
C ASP A 51 23.74 0.49 -4.44
N ARG A 52 22.98 -0.19 -3.57
CA ARG A 52 21.55 -0.49 -3.72
C ARG A 52 21.19 -1.55 -4.77
N VAL A 53 22.15 -2.12 -5.51
CA VAL A 53 21.91 -3.05 -6.63
C VAL A 53 22.50 -4.43 -6.35
N ILE A 54 21.77 -5.49 -6.70
CA ILE A 54 22.27 -6.87 -6.61
C ILE A 54 23.38 -7.07 -7.66
N THR A 55 24.58 -7.43 -7.22
CA THR A 55 25.73 -7.72 -8.10
C THR A 55 26.03 -9.20 -8.24
N ALA A 56 25.58 -10.04 -7.30
CA ALA A 56 25.72 -11.49 -7.40
C ALA A 56 24.56 -12.24 -6.72
N VAL A 57 24.17 -13.38 -7.29
CA VAL A 57 23.21 -14.34 -6.71
C VAL A 57 23.78 -15.74 -6.95
N GLU A 58 24.49 -16.27 -5.97
CA GLU A 58 25.36 -17.44 -6.19
C GLU A 58 25.05 -18.58 -5.22
N PRO A 59 24.99 -19.85 -5.70
CA PRO A 59 24.80 -21.01 -4.85
C PRO A 59 26.10 -21.37 -4.11
N ILE A 60 25.95 -21.98 -2.93
CA ILE A 60 27.05 -22.50 -2.13
C ILE A 60 27.00 -24.01 -2.13
N LYS A 61 28.06 -24.62 -2.67
CA LYS A 61 28.14 -26.05 -2.93
C LYS A 61 28.56 -26.88 -1.72
N SER A 62 29.27 -26.30 -0.76
CA SER A 62 29.77 -27.02 0.42
C SER A 62 29.91 -26.12 1.66
N SER A 63 30.00 -26.73 2.85
CA SER A 63 30.29 -25.98 4.08
C SER A 63 31.68 -25.35 4.09
N ALA A 64 32.66 -25.93 3.38
CA ALA A 64 33.99 -25.35 3.26
C ALA A 64 33.94 -24.08 2.41
N THR A 65 33.23 -24.12 1.28
CA THR A 65 32.96 -22.97 0.42
C THR A 65 32.24 -21.86 1.18
N TYR A 66 31.19 -22.20 1.95
CA TYR A 66 30.50 -21.22 2.80
C TYR A 66 31.45 -20.47 3.73
N LYS A 67 32.29 -21.20 4.49
CA LYS A 67 33.21 -20.59 5.46
C LYS A 67 34.24 -19.70 4.76
N LYS A 68 34.79 -20.17 3.63
CA LYS A 68 35.77 -19.43 2.83
C LYS A 68 35.16 -18.13 2.30
N VAL A 69 34.07 -18.21 1.54
CA VAL A 69 33.43 -17.04 0.90
C VAL A 69 32.93 -16.05 1.94
N LYS A 70 32.35 -16.52 3.04
CA LYS A 70 31.94 -15.65 4.15
C LYS A 70 33.14 -14.87 4.69
N LYS A 71 34.25 -15.54 4.98
CA LYS A 71 35.46 -14.90 5.50
C LYS A 71 36.04 -13.90 4.49
N GLU A 72 36.04 -14.22 3.20
CA GLU A 72 36.51 -13.30 2.16
C GLU A 72 35.71 -11.99 2.14
N PHE A 73 34.38 -12.06 2.27
CA PHE A 73 33.55 -10.85 2.37
C PHE A 73 33.76 -10.07 3.68
N GLU A 74 33.93 -10.77 4.81
CA GLU A 74 34.24 -10.13 6.10
C GLU A 74 35.59 -9.43 6.07
N ASP A 75 36.63 -10.09 5.53
CA ASP A 75 37.98 -9.53 5.38
C ASP A 75 37.98 -8.33 4.40
N ALA A 76 37.06 -8.31 3.44
CA ALA A 76 36.83 -7.18 2.53
C ALA A 76 35.99 -6.03 3.13
N GLY A 77 35.56 -6.14 4.40
CA GLY A 77 34.78 -5.10 5.08
C GLY A 77 33.31 -5.04 4.68
N ALA A 78 32.76 -6.08 4.04
CA ALA A 78 31.34 -6.12 3.69
C ALA A 78 30.45 -6.30 4.94
N THR A 79 29.24 -5.76 4.89
CA THR A 79 28.18 -6.05 5.86
C THR A 79 27.64 -7.45 5.59
N VAL A 80 28.01 -8.43 6.43
CA VAL A 80 27.62 -9.84 6.22
C VAL A 80 26.42 -10.24 7.08
N VAL A 81 25.26 -10.38 6.44
CA VAL A 81 24.02 -10.88 7.06
C VAL A 81 23.93 -12.39 6.86
N VAL A 82 23.98 -13.16 7.96
CA VAL A 82 23.77 -14.62 7.92
C VAL A 82 22.35 -14.94 8.37
N ALA A 83 21.44 -15.13 7.42
CA ALA A 83 20.04 -15.48 7.66
C ALA A 83 19.91 -16.95 8.06
N LYS A 84 20.25 -17.21 9.33
CA LYS A 84 20.26 -18.53 9.93
C LYS A 84 19.74 -18.46 11.36
N TYR A 85 18.81 -19.35 11.68
CA TYR A 85 18.29 -19.50 13.04
C TYR A 85 19.13 -20.52 13.84
N LYS A 86 19.36 -20.25 15.13
CA LYS A 86 19.82 -21.24 16.12
C LYS A 86 18.63 -21.63 17.00
N THR A 87 18.32 -22.91 17.11
CA THR A 87 17.33 -23.42 18.07
C THR A 87 17.92 -23.41 19.48
N PRO A 88 17.19 -22.95 20.51
CA PRO A 88 17.49 -23.33 21.89
C PRO A 88 17.22 -24.83 22.05
N GLY A 89 18.24 -25.63 22.40
CA GLY A 89 18.02 -26.97 22.97
C GLY A 89 18.25 -28.21 22.09
N SER A 90 18.52 -28.12 20.78
CA SER A 90 19.05 -29.29 20.05
C SER A 90 19.87 -28.89 18.81
N TYR A 91 21.09 -29.42 18.75
CA TYR A 91 22.01 -29.25 17.64
C TYR A 91 21.64 -30.24 16.53
N SER A 92 20.65 -29.91 15.71
CA SER A 92 20.55 -30.46 14.34
C SER A 92 21.28 -29.50 13.41
N LYS A 93 21.86 -29.99 12.30
CA LYS A 93 22.54 -29.19 11.25
C LYS A 93 21.62 -28.08 10.71
N THR A 94 21.56 -26.97 11.43
CA THR A 94 21.54 -25.57 10.98
C THR A 94 20.73 -25.26 9.72
N THR A 95 19.44 -24.94 9.84
CA THR A 95 18.61 -24.50 8.70
C THR A 95 18.74 -23.00 8.49
N PHE A 96 19.34 -22.61 7.36
CA PHE A 96 19.24 -21.23 6.87
C PHE A 96 17.78 -20.88 6.58
N ASP A 97 17.45 -19.60 6.73
CA ASP A 97 16.17 -19.03 6.34
C ASP A 97 16.08 -18.92 4.82
N PHE A 98 14.87 -18.76 4.28
CA PHE A 98 14.69 -18.47 2.86
C PHE A 98 14.85 -16.98 2.58
N LEU A 99 15.58 -16.67 1.51
CA LEU A 99 15.70 -15.32 0.97
C LEU A 99 14.68 -15.12 -0.15
N TYR A 100 13.89 -14.06 -0.04
CA TYR A 100 12.96 -13.62 -1.08
C TYR A 100 13.28 -12.18 -1.47
N PRO A 101 12.90 -11.72 -2.68
CA PRO A 101 12.81 -10.29 -2.94
C PRO A 101 11.86 -9.65 -1.92
N GLY A 102 12.08 -8.38 -1.62
CA GLY A 102 11.15 -7.62 -0.81
C GLY A 102 9.73 -7.60 -1.41
N LEU A 103 8.71 -7.66 -0.55
CA LEU A 103 7.31 -7.72 -1.00
C LEU A 103 6.82 -6.34 -1.45
N ILE A 104 5.85 -6.33 -2.36
CA ILE A 104 5.33 -5.10 -2.99
C ILE A 104 3.81 -5.05 -2.78
N ASP A 105 3.36 -4.00 -2.12
CA ASP A 105 1.94 -3.74 -1.89
C ASP A 105 1.46 -2.57 -2.75
N LEU A 106 0.58 -2.86 -3.72
CA LEU A 106 0.05 -1.87 -4.66
C LEU A 106 -1.26 -1.24 -4.22
N HIS A 107 -1.79 -1.57 -3.03
CA HIS A 107 -3.00 -0.96 -2.53
C HIS A 107 -2.96 -0.77 -1.01
N ASN A 108 -2.89 0.48 -0.58
CA ASN A 108 -2.99 0.84 0.82
C ASN A 108 -3.60 2.24 1.00
N HIS A 109 -4.14 2.55 2.19
CA HIS A 109 -4.45 3.93 2.59
C HIS A 109 -3.69 4.30 3.86
N THR A 110 -2.39 4.52 3.68
CA THR A 110 -1.38 4.63 4.74
C THR A 110 -1.70 5.65 5.84
N LYS A 111 -2.41 6.75 5.53
CA LYS A 111 -2.78 7.73 6.56
C LYS A 111 -3.78 7.18 7.60
N GLN A 112 -4.62 6.21 7.24
CA GLN A 112 -5.69 5.66 8.08
C GLN A 112 -5.30 4.37 8.81
N ASN A 113 -4.11 3.80 8.57
CA ASN A 113 -3.66 2.54 9.18
C ASN A 113 -3.25 2.64 10.65
N ASN A 114 -3.88 3.57 11.36
CA ASN A 114 -3.83 3.74 12.81
C ASN A 114 -5.26 3.70 13.42
N ILE A 115 -6.26 3.27 12.64
CA ILE A 115 -7.62 2.97 13.08
C ILE A 115 -7.81 1.45 13.02
N ASP A 116 -8.46 0.88 14.04
CA ASP A 116 -8.72 -0.57 14.09
C ASP A 116 -9.73 -1.00 13.01
N VAL A 117 -9.88 -2.31 12.86
CA VAL A 117 -10.88 -2.92 11.96
C VAL A 117 -12.27 -2.32 12.20
N TRP A 118 -12.96 -2.02 11.11
CA TRP A 118 -14.26 -1.37 11.14
C TRP A 118 -15.36 -2.38 11.41
N ASP A 119 -15.91 -2.29 12.61
CA ASP A 119 -16.76 -3.37 13.11
C ASP A 119 -18.10 -3.51 12.40
N LEU A 120 -18.60 -2.40 11.89
CA LEU A 120 -19.91 -2.31 11.25
C LEU A 120 -19.87 -2.72 9.77
N ALA A 121 -18.71 -3.07 9.23
CA ALA A 121 -18.60 -3.60 7.87
C ALA A 121 -18.85 -5.11 7.87
N GLU A 122 -19.90 -5.55 7.21
CA GLU A 122 -20.46 -6.90 7.33
C GLU A 122 -20.85 -7.49 5.96
N GLY A 123 -20.29 -6.97 4.86
CA GLY A 123 -20.60 -7.43 3.50
C GLY A 123 -21.91 -6.87 2.91
N GLN A 124 -22.47 -5.84 3.55
CA GLN A 124 -23.80 -5.32 3.24
C GLN A 124 -23.84 -4.26 2.13
N PHE A 125 -22.68 -3.72 1.73
CA PHE A 125 -22.62 -2.62 0.78
C PHE A 125 -22.70 -3.10 -0.67
N GLN A 126 -23.26 -2.27 -1.56
CA GLN A 126 -23.31 -2.54 -2.99
C GLN A 126 -22.10 -1.96 -3.73
N ASN A 127 -21.64 -0.78 -3.32
CA ASN A 127 -20.47 -0.12 -3.90
C ASN A 127 -19.81 0.86 -2.93
N ARG A 128 -18.61 1.32 -3.28
CA ARG A 128 -17.82 2.21 -2.42
C ARG A 128 -18.49 3.53 -2.05
N PHE A 129 -19.42 4.01 -2.87
CA PHE A 129 -20.10 5.28 -2.63
C PHE A 129 -21.16 5.17 -1.53
N GLU A 130 -21.76 3.98 -1.37
CA GLU A 130 -22.77 3.72 -0.35
C GLU A 130 -22.19 3.84 1.07
N TRP A 131 -21.10 3.13 1.38
CA TRP A 131 -20.48 3.22 2.70
C TRP A 131 -19.82 4.58 2.97
N ARG A 132 -19.25 5.24 1.95
CA ARG A 132 -18.69 6.61 2.08
C ARG A 132 -19.77 7.62 2.48
N ALA A 133 -20.99 7.44 2.01
CA ALA A 133 -22.13 8.29 2.35
C ALA A 133 -22.76 7.95 3.71
N TRP A 134 -22.55 6.74 4.20
CA TRP A 134 -23.19 6.23 5.41
C TRP A 134 -22.74 7.00 6.66
N SER A 135 -23.70 7.39 7.50
CA SER A 135 -23.41 8.20 8.69
C SER A 135 -22.55 7.45 9.70
N LYS A 136 -22.78 6.15 9.91
CA LYS A 136 -21.99 5.35 10.86
C LYS A 136 -20.51 5.26 10.43
N TYR A 137 -20.23 5.14 9.14
CA TYR A 137 -18.86 5.21 8.61
C TYR A 137 -18.17 6.54 8.98
N LYS A 138 -18.88 7.66 8.82
CA LYS A 138 -18.34 8.99 9.17
C LYS A 138 -17.95 9.06 10.64
N TYR A 139 -18.70 8.45 11.55
CA TYR A 139 -18.33 8.39 12.97
C TYR A 139 -17.19 7.41 13.23
N SER A 140 -17.27 6.17 12.74
CA SER A 140 -16.27 5.12 12.99
C SER A 140 -14.87 5.46 12.46
N VAL A 141 -14.78 6.21 11.35
CA VAL A 141 -13.51 6.47 10.68
C VAL A 141 -13.17 7.96 10.67
N SER A 142 -14.02 8.79 10.05
CA SER A 142 -13.72 10.22 9.91
C SER A 142 -13.76 10.98 11.23
N GLY A 143 -14.63 10.57 12.17
CA GLY A 143 -14.75 11.14 13.51
C GLY A 143 -13.55 10.81 14.40
N ASN A 144 -12.92 9.65 14.18
CA ASN A 144 -11.73 9.25 14.92
C ASN A 144 -10.44 9.89 14.40
N MET A 145 -10.34 10.16 13.09
CA MET A 145 -9.15 10.77 12.47
C MET A 145 -9.07 12.29 12.60
N ASN A 146 -10.22 12.96 12.56
CA ASN A 146 -10.28 14.42 12.57
C ASN A 146 -10.55 14.93 13.98
N PRO A 147 -10.15 16.16 14.33
CA PRO A 147 -9.34 17.09 13.52
C PRO A 147 -7.83 16.87 13.62
N TRP A 148 -7.38 16.00 14.53
CA TRP A 148 -5.98 15.90 14.95
C TRP A 148 -5.01 15.61 13.80
N ILE A 149 -5.40 14.80 12.80
CA ILE A 149 -4.54 14.50 11.65
C ILE A 149 -4.13 15.75 10.85
N GLY A 150 -4.88 16.84 11.00
CA GLY A 150 -4.61 18.15 10.40
C GLY A 150 -3.87 19.14 11.30
N PHE A 151 -3.38 18.75 12.49
CA PHE A 151 -2.72 19.68 13.42
C PHE A 151 -1.35 20.15 12.95
N GLY A 152 -0.67 19.36 12.12
CA GLY A 152 0.61 19.75 11.55
C GLY A 152 1.30 18.60 10.82
N LYS A 153 2.43 18.92 10.17
CA LYS A 153 3.26 17.94 9.47
C LYS A 153 3.71 16.80 10.39
N PRO A 154 4.16 17.02 11.64
CA PRO A 154 4.61 15.91 12.51
C PRO A 154 3.52 14.87 12.76
N MET A 155 2.31 15.32 13.08
CA MET A 155 1.17 14.44 13.32
C MET A 155 0.77 13.65 12.06
N ASN A 156 0.73 14.32 10.90
CA ASN A 156 0.48 13.65 9.63
C ASN A 156 1.58 12.62 9.29
N CYS A 157 2.84 12.97 9.52
CA CYS A 157 3.98 12.08 9.25
C CYS A 157 4.04 10.89 10.20
N ALA A 158 3.68 11.07 11.48
CA ALA A 158 3.53 9.94 12.40
C ALA A 158 2.55 8.89 11.84
N ALA A 159 1.41 9.33 11.27
CA ALA A 159 0.42 8.41 10.71
C ALA A 159 0.95 7.62 9.51
N PHE A 160 1.66 8.29 8.58
CA PHE A 160 2.29 7.62 7.44
C PHE A 160 3.42 6.66 7.86
N ARG A 161 4.29 7.09 8.78
CA ARG A 161 5.39 6.28 9.30
C ARG A 161 4.89 5.05 10.05
N TRP A 162 3.79 5.18 10.79
CA TRP A 162 3.16 4.04 11.43
C TRP A 162 2.69 2.98 10.45
N SER A 163 2.01 3.39 9.36
CA SER A 163 1.61 2.47 8.30
C SER A 163 2.80 1.78 7.63
N GLU A 164 3.91 2.49 7.51
CA GLU A 164 5.13 1.98 6.91
C GLU A 164 5.82 0.96 7.81
N LEU A 165 5.90 1.22 9.11
CA LEU A 165 6.33 0.24 10.10
C LEU A 165 5.44 -1.01 10.04
N GLN A 166 4.12 -0.84 9.89
CA GLN A 166 3.18 -1.94 9.80
C GLN A 166 3.44 -2.82 8.55
N ALA A 167 3.68 -2.18 7.41
CA ALA A 167 4.05 -2.86 6.17
C ALA A 167 5.44 -3.54 6.28
N MET A 168 6.42 -2.87 6.89
CA MET A 168 7.78 -3.38 7.08
C MET A 168 7.81 -4.64 7.95
N VAL A 169 7.10 -4.65 9.08
CA VAL A 169 7.07 -5.84 9.96
C VAL A 169 6.36 -7.04 9.35
N THR A 170 5.68 -6.85 8.22
CA THR A 170 5.08 -7.90 7.39
C THR A 170 5.88 -8.17 6.11
N GLY A 171 7.07 -7.58 5.94
CA GLY A 171 8.01 -7.88 4.85
C GLY A 171 7.80 -7.08 3.58
N THR A 172 6.89 -6.11 3.56
CA THR A 172 6.75 -5.15 2.47
C THR A 172 7.97 -4.23 2.43
N THR A 173 8.49 -4.01 1.23
CA THR A 173 9.61 -3.09 0.98
C THR A 173 9.24 -1.98 0.01
N TYR A 174 8.16 -2.13 -0.77
CA TYR A 174 7.59 -1.09 -1.62
C TYR A 174 6.09 -0.99 -1.34
N LEU A 175 5.65 0.17 -0.89
CA LEU A 175 4.27 0.43 -0.46
C LEU A 175 3.65 1.54 -1.31
N GLN A 176 2.44 1.31 -1.83
CA GLN A 176 1.62 2.34 -2.44
C GLN A 176 1.03 3.25 -1.35
N GLY A 177 1.18 4.56 -1.50
CA GLY A 177 0.67 5.54 -0.52
C GLY A 177 1.56 6.77 -0.44
N PRO A 178 1.41 7.74 -1.37
CA PRO A 178 2.42 8.75 -1.61
C PRO A 178 2.50 9.72 -0.42
N SER A 179 3.69 9.89 0.14
CA SER A 179 3.93 10.87 1.20
C SER A 179 5.39 11.31 1.27
N GLY A 180 5.62 12.62 1.36
CA GLY A 180 6.95 13.15 1.65
C GLY A 180 7.44 12.82 3.07
N CYS A 181 6.55 12.35 3.95
CA CYS A 181 6.82 12.09 5.37
C CYS A 181 7.77 10.92 5.64
N ILE A 182 7.96 10.06 4.65
CA ILE A 182 8.66 8.78 4.83
C ILE A 182 9.98 8.71 4.07
N SER A 183 10.46 9.86 3.59
CA SER A 183 11.78 9.94 2.97
C SER A 183 12.85 9.52 3.98
N ASP A 184 13.67 8.53 3.63
CA ASP A 184 14.75 7.96 4.44
C ASP A 184 14.31 7.41 5.81
N PHE A 185 13.07 6.90 5.91
CA PHE A 185 12.56 6.27 7.13
C PHE A 185 12.75 4.74 7.12
N SER A 186 11.87 3.91 6.54
CA SER A 186 12.02 2.44 6.67
C SER A 186 12.01 1.65 5.36
N ILE A 187 11.03 1.88 4.49
CA ILE A 187 10.82 1.16 3.23
C ILE A 187 10.58 2.18 2.09
N MET A 188 10.40 1.68 0.87
CA MET A 188 10.26 2.48 -0.32
C MET A 188 8.81 2.76 -0.69
N GLN A 189 8.61 3.83 -1.46
CA GLN A 189 7.31 4.21 -2.02
C GLN A 189 7.20 3.78 -3.47
N VAL A 190 6.03 3.25 -3.83
CA VAL A 190 5.76 2.90 -5.23
C VAL A 190 5.77 4.14 -6.12
N GLU A 191 5.24 5.26 -5.63
CA GLU A 191 5.11 6.53 -6.36
C GLU A 191 6.38 7.38 -6.39
N ASP A 192 7.40 7.09 -5.57
CA ASP A 192 8.63 7.87 -5.56
C ASP A 192 9.60 7.34 -6.63
N LYS A 193 9.95 8.21 -7.59
CA LYS A 193 10.93 7.88 -8.62
C LYS A 193 12.32 7.56 -8.05
N ASP A 194 12.67 8.13 -6.89
CA ASP A 194 13.99 7.97 -6.26
C ASP A 194 14.13 6.61 -5.54
N SER A 195 13.00 5.88 -5.39
CA SER A 195 12.96 4.49 -4.90
C SER A 195 13.46 3.47 -5.92
N TYR A 196 13.79 3.91 -7.14
CA TYR A 196 14.23 3.04 -8.23
C TYR A 196 15.49 3.60 -8.91
N ILE A 197 16.31 2.71 -9.46
CA ILE A 197 17.41 3.09 -10.37
C ILE A 197 16.91 3.46 -11.78
N SER A 198 15.67 3.11 -12.12
CA SER A 198 15.10 3.37 -13.45
C SER A 198 14.84 4.86 -13.68
N ARG A 199 14.98 5.34 -14.93
CA ARG A 199 14.58 6.71 -15.33
C ARG A 199 13.08 6.85 -15.70
N LYS A 200 12.24 5.95 -15.19
CA LYS A 200 10.79 6.00 -15.45
C LYS A 200 10.17 7.16 -14.68
N ASP A 201 9.10 7.72 -15.22
CA ASP A 201 8.28 8.71 -14.54
C ASP A 201 7.57 8.06 -13.35
N LYS A 202 7.14 8.85 -12.37
CA LYS A 202 6.48 8.33 -11.17
C LYS A 202 5.21 7.54 -11.47
N VAL A 203 4.92 6.53 -10.67
CA VAL A 203 3.59 5.90 -10.63
C VAL A 203 2.56 6.95 -10.21
N GLN A 204 1.40 6.94 -10.85
CA GLN A 204 0.26 7.77 -10.45
C GLN A 204 -0.79 6.90 -9.76
N ALA A 205 -1.10 7.21 -8.51
CA ALA A 205 -2.13 6.50 -7.75
C ALA A 205 -3.31 7.44 -7.36
N PRO A 206 -4.09 7.98 -8.32
CA PRO A 206 -5.31 8.70 -7.97
C PRO A 206 -6.31 7.76 -7.31
N THR A 207 -7.07 8.24 -6.32
CA THR A 207 -8.15 7.45 -5.71
C THR A 207 -9.15 6.98 -6.76
N ASP A 208 -9.66 7.89 -7.60
CA ASP A 208 -10.59 7.55 -8.67
C ASP A 208 -10.02 8.00 -10.03
N LEU A 209 -10.07 7.11 -11.04
CA LEU A 209 -9.66 7.45 -12.42
C LEU A 209 -10.81 8.09 -13.20
N VAL A 210 -12.03 7.63 -12.95
CA VAL A 210 -13.28 8.17 -13.48
C VAL A 210 -14.19 8.58 -12.32
N LEU A 211 -15.06 9.56 -12.55
CA LEU A 211 -16.00 10.05 -11.55
C LEU A 211 -17.40 9.93 -12.13
N PRO A 212 -18.06 8.77 -12.03
CA PRO A 212 -19.27 8.53 -12.80
C PRO A 212 -20.39 9.52 -12.48
N ASN A 213 -20.50 10.02 -11.25
CA ASN A 213 -21.50 11.06 -10.93
C ASN A 213 -21.33 12.38 -11.71
N GLU A 214 -20.14 12.64 -12.26
CA GLU A 214 -19.84 13.80 -13.10
C GLU A 214 -19.75 13.46 -14.59
N MET A 215 -19.77 12.17 -14.95
CA MET A 215 -19.56 11.68 -16.31
C MET A 215 -20.84 11.26 -17.03
N VAL A 216 -22.02 11.50 -16.43
CA VAL A 216 -23.31 11.28 -17.10
C VAL A 216 -23.40 12.02 -18.44
N PHE A 217 -22.84 13.23 -18.52
CA PHE A 217 -22.69 13.95 -19.79
C PHE A 217 -21.95 13.14 -20.86
N VAL A 218 -20.83 12.49 -20.50
CA VAL A 218 -20.06 11.66 -21.44
C VAL A 218 -20.90 10.48 -21.91
N TRP A 219 -21.63 9.86 -20.98
CA TRP A 219 -22.48 8.71 -21.25
C TRP A 219 -23.66 9.04 -22.17
N ASP A 220 -24.31 10.18 -21.97
CA ASP A 220 -25.51 10.54 -22.72
C ASP A 220 -25.15 11.15 -24.08
N GLU A 221 -24.18 12.06 -24.10
CA GLU A 221 -23.94 12.92 -25.28
C GLU A 221 -22.75 12.46 -26.14
N LEU A 222 -21.70 11.90 -25.53
CA LEU A 222 -20.46 11.57 -26.25
C LEU A 222 -20.41 10.09 -26.66
N ARG A 223 -20.85 9.19 -25.79
CA ARG A 223 -20.85 7.73 -26.03
C ARG A 223 -21.47 7.34 -27.37
N PRO A 224 -22.64 7.83 -27.81
CA PRO A 224 -23.24 7.39 -29.07
C PRO A 224 -22.34 7.63 -30.30
N GLY A 225 -21.54 8.70 -30.28
CA GLY A 225 -20.56 8.98 -31.34
C GLY A 225 -19.31 8.11 -31.21
N ILE A 226 -18.82 7.89 -29.98
CA ILE A 226 -17.66 7.04 -29.69
C ILE A 226 -17.93 5.58 -30.10
N GLU A 227 -19.12 5.05 -29.79
CA GLU A 227 -19.54 3.70 -30.19
C GLU A 227 -19.65 3.52 -31.71
N LYS A 228 -19.84 4.62 -32.46
CA LYS A 228 -19.78 4.66 -33.93
C LYS A 228 -18.36 4.83 -34.50
N GLY A 229 -17.33 4.79 -33.65
CA GLY A 229 -15.93 4.86 -34.05
C GLY A 229 -15.26 6.22 -33.89
N SER A 230 -15.96 7.22 -33.36
CA SER A 230 -15.36 8.53 -33.02
C SER A 230 -14.45 8.43 -31.79
N THR A 231 -13.59 9.41 -31.60
CA THR A 231 -12.79 9.53 -30.36
C THR A 231 -13.50 10.39 -29.33
N TYR A 232 -13.16 10.19 -28.05
CA TYR A 232 -13.60 11.10 -26.98
C TYR A 232 -13.30 12.57 -27.31
N GLU A 233 -12.10 12.85 -27.82
CA GLU A 233 -11.67 14.18 -28.19
C GLU A 233 -12.54 14.80 -29.28
N ALA A 234 -12.88 14.01 -30.30
CA ALA A 234 -13.70 14.46 -31.42
C ALA A 234 -15.14 14.75 -30.97
N GLU A 235 -15.76 13.85 -30.21
CA GLU A 235 -17.12 14.09 -29.72
C GLU A 235 -17.18 15.25 -28.73
N LEU A 236 -16.21 15.40 -27.83
CA LEU A 236 -16.16 16.57 -26.93
C LEU A 236 -16.00 17.87 -27.73
N ALA A 237 -15.08 17.92 -28.69
CA ALA A 237 -14.88 19.10 -29.52
C ALA A 237 -16.14 19.47 -30.30
N LYS A 238 -16.80 18.48 -30.89
CA LYS A 238 -18.07 18.64 -31.60
C LYS A 238 -19.16 19.19 -30.70
N TYR A 239 -19.30 18.66 -29.48
CA TYR A 239 -20.29 19.14 -28.51
C TYR A 239 -20.02 20.59 -28.10
N VAL A 240 -18.76 20.91 -27.79
CA VAL A 240 -18.36 22.29 -27.45
C VAL A 240 -18.63 23.24 -28.62
N ASN A 241 -18.22 22.90 -29.84
CA ASN A 241 -18.43 23.77 -31.01
C ASN A 241 -19.92 23.94 -31.38
N LYS A 242 -20.77 22.97 -31.03
CA LYS A 242 -22.21 23.07 -31.25
C LYS A 242 -22.90 24.07 -30.32
N TYR A 243 -22.42 24.18 -29.08
CA TYR A 243 -23.12 24.94 -28.03
C TYR A 243 -22.33 26.13 -27.46
N CYS A 244 -21.07 26.30 -27.86
CA CYS A 244 -20.17 27.33 -27.34
C CYS A 244 -19.42 28.08 -28.44
N ASP A 245 -19.35 29.39 -28.32
CA ASP A 245 -18.51 30.28 -29.14
C ASP A 245 -17.08 30.37 -28.55
N ILE A 246 -16.33 29.27 -28.66
CA ILE A 246 -14.94 29.18 -28.17
C ILE A 246 -14.01 28.82 -29.33
N PRO A 247 -13.28 29.79 -29.90
CA PRO A 247 -12.45 29.54 -31.07
C PRO A 247 -11.25 28.64 -30.74
N GLY A 248 -10.91 27.77 -31.70
CA GLY A 248 -9.76 26.87 -31.65
C GLY A 248 -10.01 25.53 -30.97
N VAL A 249 -11.27 25.15 -30.72
CA VAL A 249 -11.63 23.84 -30.18
C VAL A 249 -11.76 22.81 -31.30
N SER A 250 -10.95 21.75 -31.24
CA SER A 250 -10.90 20.64 -32.19
C SER A 250 -10.41 19.38 -31.48
N ALA A 251 -10.50 18.22 -32.13
CA ALA A 251 -10.04 16.96 -31.54
C ALA A 251 -8.55 16.99 -31.12
N SER A 252 -7.68 17.71 -31.86
CA SER A 252 -6.26 17.82 -31.53
C SER A 252 -5.96 18.86 -30.43
N THR A 253 -6.87 19.80 -30.18
CA THR A 253 -6.64 20.94 -29.28
C THR A 253 -7.36 20.82 -27.94
N VAL A 254 -8.43 20.03 -27.82
CA VAL A 254 -9.24 19.90 -26.59
C VAL A 254 -8.42 19.53 -25.35
N ASN A 255 -7.43 18.64 -25.49
CA ASN A 255 -6.54 18.22 -24.41
C ASN A 255 -5.28 19.09 -24.25
N THR A 256 -5.08 20.08 -25.13
CA THR A 256 -3.82 20.84 -25.24
C THR A 256 -4.08 22.34 -25.24
N THR A 257 -4.06 23.00 -26.39
CA THR A 257 -4.13 24.47 -26.51
C THR A 257 -5.50 25.02 -26.12
N ALA A 258 -6.59 24.28 -26.38
CA ALA A 258 -7.94 24.69 -25.96
C ALA A 258 -8.21 24.38 -24.47
N LEU A 259 -7.45 23.46 -23.86
CA LEU A 259 -7.73 22.98 -22.50
C LEU A 259 -7.79 24.09 -21.46
N LYS A 260 -6.93 25.12 -21.58
CA LYS A 260 -6.92 26.27 -20.65
C LYS A 260 -8.27 27.00 -20.65
N LYS A 261 -8.86 27.23 -21.82
CA LYS A 261 -10.17 27.89 -21.96
C LYS A 261 -11.29 26.99 -21.45
N LEU A 262 -11.23 25.69 -21.77
CA LEU A 262 -12.21 24.70 -21.31
C LEU A 262 -12.16 24.48 -19.79
N SER A 263 -11.00 24.72 -19.17
CA SER A 263 -10.82 24.62 -17.71
C SER A 263 -11.29 25.87 -16.95
N ASP A 264 -11.75 26.91 -17.64
CA ASP A 264 -12.20 28.16 -17.05
C ASP A 264 -13.73 28.23 -16.99
N LYS A 265 -14.26 28.17 -15.77
CA LYS A 265 -15.71 28.24 -15.54
C LYS A 265 -16.32 29.54 -16.08
N LYS A 266 -15.63 30.68 -15.98
CA LYS A 266 -16.16 31.98 -16.44
C LYS A 266 -16.29 31.99 -17.95
N ILE A 267 -15.28 31.49 -18.67
CA ILE A 267 -15.31 31.39 -20.13
C ILE A 267 -16.47 30.49 -20.57
N LEU A 268 -16.60 29.29 -20.00
CA LEU A 268 -17.72 28.40 -20.36
C LEU A 268 -19.09 29.02 -20.05
N THR A 269 -19.21 29.78 -18.95
CA THR A 269 -20.48 30.41 -18.57
C THR A 269 -20.86 31.56 -19.50
N SER A 270 -19.89 32.32 -20.01
CA SER A 270 -20.17 33.46 -20.90
C SER A 270 -20.25 33.09 -22.39
N LYS A 271 -19.58 32.00 -22.80
CA LYS A 271 -19.47 31.61 -24.21
C LYS A 271 -20.34 30.43 -24.62
N CYS A 272 -20.98 29.72 -23.70
CA CYS A 272 -21.86 28.60 -24.01
C CYS A 272 -23.34 28.91 -23.77
N ASP A 273 -24.22 28.37 -24.61
CA ASP A 273 -25.67 28.38 -24.37
C ASP A 273 -26.03 27.32 -23.31
N LEU A 274 -25.88 27.70 -22.03
CA LEU A 274 -26.07 26.78 -20.90
C LEU A 274 -27.50 26.22 -20.76
N LYS A 275 -28.48 26.78 -21.47
CA LYS A 275 -29.86 26.26 -21.47
C LYS A 275 -30.02 25.05 -22.39
N LYS A 276 -29.11 24.86 -23.33
CA LYS A 276 -29.16 23.77 -24.34
C LYS A 276 -28.14 22.66 -24.14
N VAL A 277 -27.23 22.82 -23.17
CA VAL A 277 -26.23 21.80 -22.83
C VAL A 277 -26.74 20.86 -21.74
N HIS A 278 -26.17 19.66 -21.70
CA HIS A 278 -26.42 18.69 -20.65
C HIS A 278 -26.09 19.29 -19.26
N PRO A 279 -26.89 19.05 -18.20
CA PRO A 279 -26.68 19.68 -16.88
C PRO A 279 -25.29 19.44 -16.25
N LYS A 280 -24.65 18.32 -16.59
CA LYS A 280 -23.28 18.01 -16.15
C LYS A 280 -22.17 18.57 -17.02
N PHE A 281 -22.47 19.11 -18.21
CA PHE A 281 -21.49 19.60 -19.18
C PHE A 281 -20.53 20.62 -18.57
N LEU A 282 -21.07 21.67 -17.92
CA LEU A 282 -20.26 22.76 -17.38
C LEU A 282 -19.24 22.24 -16.37
N ARG A 283 -19.72 21.54 -15.33
CA ARG A 283 -18.87 21.02 -14.25
C ARG A 283 -17.90 19.97 -14.75
N TYR A 284 -18.33 19.08 -15.65
CA TYR A 284 -17.44 18.12 -16.28
C TYR A 284 -16.29 18.83 -17.03
N THR A 285 -16.62 19.79 -17.89
CA THR A 285 -15.65 20.43 -18.78
C THR A 285 -14.61 21.26 -18.02
N TYR A 286 -15.02 22.12 -17.07
CA TYR A 286 -14.04 22.95 -16.35
C TYR A 286 -13.25 22.22 -15.27
N TRP A 287 -13.84 21.18 -14.65
CA TRP A 287 -13.25 20.54 -13.47
C TRP A 287 -12.65 19.16 -13.78
N ILE A 288 -13.37 18.31 -14.52
CA ILE A 288 -12.99 16.90 -14.72
C ILE A 288 -12.10 16.73 -15.95
N HIS A 289 -12.44 17.37 -17.07
CA HIS A 289 -11.75 17.15 -18.34
C HIS A 289 -10.23 17.39 -18.25
N LYS A 290 -9.77 18.41 -17.52
CA LYS A 290 -8.34 18.67 -17.30
C LYS A 290 -7.59 17.52 -16.63
N THR A 291 -8.25 16.80 -15.72
CA THR A 291 -7.67 15.63 -15.06
C THR A 291 -7.51 14.50 -16.07
N ILE A 292 -8.53 14.25 -16.90
CA ILE A 292 -8.46 13.27 -17.99
C ILE A 292 -7.35 13.63 -18.97
N ALA A 293 -7.32 14.86 -19.47
CA ALA A 293 -6.29 15.33 -20.40
C ALA A 293 -4.89 15.15 -19.83
N GLY A 294 -4.70 15.47 -18.54
CA GLY A 294 -3.46 15.22 -17.82
C GLY A 294 -3.07 13.74 -17.74
N ARG A 295 -4.04 12.83 -17.58
CA ARG A 295 -3.79 11.38 -17.56
C ARG A 295 -3.45 10.84 -18.94
N LYS A 296 -4.18 11.26 -19.98
CA LYS A 296 -3.84 10.90 -21.37
C LYS A 296 -2.44 11.39 -21.74
N LYS A 297 -2.07 12.63 -21.33
CA LYS A 297 -0.71 13.15 -21.50
C LYS A 297 0.35 12.32 -20.78
N TYR A 298 0.08 11.85 -19.57
CA TYR A 298 0.99 10.96 -18.84
C TYR A 298 1.14 9.60 -19.53
N LEU A 299 0.03 8.98 -19.92
CA LEU A 299 0.01 7.69 -20.60
C LEU A 299 0.66 7.71 -21.99
N ALA A 300 0.72 8.88 -22.63
CA ALA A 300 1.45 9.06 -23.88
C ALA A 300 2.99 9.08 -23.72
N LYS A 301 3.53 9.27 -22.51
CA LYS A 301 4.99 9.32 -22.30
C LYS A 301 5.64 7.96 -22.54
N SER A 302 6.79 7.95 -23.21
CA SER A 302 7.59 6.74 -23.43
C SER A 302 8.18 6.18 -22.14
N ASN A 303 8.52 7.04 -21.19
CA ASN A 303 9.10 6.65 -19.90
C ASN A 303 8.06 6.50 -18.77
N ARG A 304 6.76 6.43 -19.06
CA ARG A 304 5.73 6.25 -18.02
C ARG A 304 5.96 4.98 -17.18
N ALA A 305 5.66 5.04 -15.89
CA ALA A 305 5.56 3.86 -15.04
C ALA A 305 4.16 3.24 -15.18
N ALA A 306 3.21 3.67 -14.35
CA ALA A 306 1.86 3.14 -14.33
C ALA A 306 0.84 4.11 -13.71
N VAL A 307 -0.44 3.80 -13.92
CA VAL A 307 -1.57 4.35 -13.17
C VAL A 307 -2.19 3.22 -12.35
N ILE A 308 -2.46 3.48 -11.08
CA ILE A 308 -3.18 2.60 -10.15
C ILE A 308 -4.40 3.38 -9.63
N ALA A 309 -5.60 2.82 -9.69
CA ALA A 309 -6.79 3.52 -9.19
C ALA A 309 -7.88 2.56 -8.70
N HIS A 310 -8.69 3.01 -7.73
CA HIS A 310 -9.91 2.31 -7.31
C HIS A 310 -10.95 2.40 -8.42
N LEU A 311 -11.36 1.23 -8.91
CA LEU A 311 -12.32 1.11 -10.00
C LEU A 311 -13.12 -0.17 -9.84
N ALA A 312 -14.43 -0.07 -10.10
CA ALA A 312 -15.40 -1.13 -9.92
C ALA A 312 -15.32 -1.79 -8.52
N GLU A 313 -15.09 -0.97 -7.49
CA GLU A 313 -15.05 -1.37 -6.09
C GLU A 313 -16.47 -1.49 -5.52
N GLY A 314 -16.98 -2.72 -5.52
CA GLY A 314 -18.28 -3.10 -4.99
C GLY A 314 -18.69 -4.50 -5.44
N ARG A 315 -19.99 -4.79 -5.47
CA ARG A 315 -20.51 -6.10 -5.88
C ARG A 315 -20.43 -6.29 -7.41
N ARG A 316 -20.30 -7.55 -7.86
CA ARG A 316 -20.10 -7.90 -9.28
C ARG A 316 -21.24 -7.44 -10.18
N GLU A 317 -22.47 -7.51 -9.67
CA GLU A 317 -23.70 -7.25 -10.44
C GLU A 317 -24.29 -5.85 -10.20
N ASP A 318 -23.64 -4.99 -9.39
CA ASP A 318 -24.08 -3.60 -9.23
C ASP A 318 -23.93 -2.87 -10.58
N PRO A 319 -25.04 -2.44 -11.23
CA PRO A 319 -24.98 -1.88 -12.59
C PRO A 319 -24.09 -0.65 -12.67
N TYR A 320 -23.98 0.10 -11.57
CA TYR A 320 -23.14 1.28 -11.51
C TYR A 320 -21.64 0.96 -11.46
N ASN A 321 -21.20 -0.05 -10.68
CA ASN A 321 -19.80 -0.48 -10.68
C ASN A 321 -19.33 -0.92 -12.06
N MET A 322 -20.21 -1.61 -12.82
CA MET A 322 -19.92 -2.06 -14.18
C MET A 322 -19.64 -0.91 -15.15
N VAL A 323 -20.29 0.26 -14.94
CA VAL A 323 -20.10 1.46 -15.77
C VAL A 323 -18.70 2.02 -15.70
N GLU A 324 -18.00 1.88 -14.57
CA GLU A 324 -16.71 2.55 -14.39
C GLU A 324 -15.67 2.08 -15.43
N PHE A 325 -15.66 0.79 -15.76
CA PHE A 325 -14.77 0.27 -16.80
C PHE A 325 -15.18 0.74 -18.20
N GLU A 326 -16.48 0.83 -18.47
CA GLU A 326 -16.97 1.38 -19.75
C GLU A 326 -16.59 2.85 -19.91
N LEU A 327 -16.70 3.66 -18.85
CA LEU A 327 -16.22 5.04 -18.87
C LEU A 327 -14.72 5.10 -19.14
N VAL A 328 -13.89 4.23 -18.52
CA VAL A 328 -12.45 4.18 -18.81
C VAL A 328 -12.19 3.93 -20.30
N LYS A 329 -12.93 3.01 -20.93
CA LYS A 329 -12.85 2.76 -22.38
C LYS A 329 -13.29 3.95 -23.21
N LEU A 330 -14.44 4.55 -22.91
CA LEU A 330 -14.95 5.72 -23.62
C LEU A 330 -13.94 6.87 -23.62
N MET A 331 -13.24 7.05 -22.51
CA MET A 331 -12.21 8.09 -22.35
C MET A 331 -10.88 7.76 -23.06
N GLY A 332 -10.71 6.52 -23.56
CA GLY A 332 -9.47 6.01 -24.13
C GLY A 332 -8.36 5.85 -23.08
N LEU A 333 -8.74 5.55 -21.84
CA LEU A 333 -7.85 5.33 -20.70
C LEU A 333 -7.56 3.84 -20.46
N ASP A 334 -8.15 2.93 -21.24
CA ASP A 334 -7.91 1.48 -21.24
C ASP A 334 -6.56 1.13 -21.91
N GLN A 335 -5.47 1.55 -21.26
CA GLN A 335 -4.11 1.47 -21.80
C GLN A 335 -3.21 0.58 -20.95
N LYS A 336 -2.08 0.17 -21.54
CA LYS A 336 -1.03 -0.59 -20.86
C LYS A 336 -0.53 0.15 -19.61
N TYR A 337 -0.35 -0.61 -18.52
CA TYR A 337 0.04 -0.11 -17.19
C TYR A 337 -1.01 0.78 -16.51
N VAL A 338 -2.28 0.68 -16.92
CA VAL A 338 -3.41 1.15 -16.11
C VAL A 338 -3.96 -0.04 -15.35
N ASN A 339 -3.81 -0.02 -14.03
CA ASN A 339 -4.10 -1.13 -13.13
C ASN A 339 -5.20 -0.75 -12.14
N PHE A 340 -6.06 -1.72 -11.84
CA PHE A 340 -7.31 -1.49 -11.15
C PHE A 340 -7.24 -2.11 -9.77
N VAL A 341 -7.50 -1.30 -8.75
CA VAL A 341 -7.68 -1.76 -7.38
C VAL A 341 -9.09 -2.27 -7.20
N HIS A 342 -9.24 -3.44 -6.56
CA HIS A 342 -10.47 -4.22 -6.41
C HIS A 342 -10.97 -4.82 -7.72
N GLY A 343 -11.49 -4.01 -8.64
CA GLY A 343 -12.00 -4.44 -9.95
C GLY A 343 -13.13 -5.47 -9.91
N VAL A 344 -13.86 -5.56 -8.80
CA VAL A 344 -14.85 -6.61 -8.54
C VAL A 344 -16.04 -6.50 -9.50
N GLY A 345 -16.54 -5.30 -9.74
CA GLY A 345 -17.65 -5.02 -10.66
C GLY A 345 -17.29 -5.02 -12.15
N ILE A 346 -16.07 -5.44 -12.53
CA ILE A 346 -15.71 -5.54 -13.95
C ILE A 346 -16.33 -6.82 -14.51
N ASP A 347 -17.21 -6.67 -15.49
CA ASP A 347 -17.80 -7.78 -16.23
C ASP A 347 -16.72 -8.65 -16.89
N LYS A 348 -16.80 -9.97 -16.67
CA LYS A 348 -15.87 -10.97 -17.20
C LYS A 348 -15.67 -10.89 -18.71
N LYS A 349 -16.66 -10.40 -19.48
CA LYS A 349 -16.52 -10.19 -20.93
C LYS A 349 -15.38 -9.24 -21.29
N HIS A 350 -14.97 -8.38 -20.37
CA HIS A 350 -13.88 -7.43 -20.57
C HIS A 350 -12.50 -7.98 -20.23
N TYR A 351 -12.40 -9.13 -19.57
CA TYR A 351 -11.11 -9.60 -19.06
C TYR A 351 -10.07 -9.88 -20.16
N LYS A 352 -10.49 -10.47 -21.28
CA LYS A 352 -9.62 -10.68 -22.44
C LYS A 352 -9.14 -9.35 -23.04
N HIS A 353 -10.00 -8.33 -23.05
CA HIS A 353 -9.63 -6.99 -23.50
C HIS A 353 -8.58 -6.37 -22.58
N MET A 354 -8.79 -6.42 -21.25
CA MET A 354 -7.84 -5.94 -20.26
C MET A 354 -6.47 -6.61 -20.40
N ALA A 355 -6.45 -7.94 -20.51
CA ALA A 355 -5.22 -8.71 -20.73
C ALA A 355 -4.50 -8.28 -22.01
N LYS A 356 -5.21 -8.18 -23.14
CA LYS A 356 -4.65 -7.72 -24.42
C LYS A 356 -4.09 -6.30 -24.34
N LYS A 357 -4.71 -5.42 -23.56
CA LYS A 357 -4.24 -4.04 -23.33
C LYS A 357 -3.05 -3.96 -22.36
N GLY A 358 -2.70 -5.04 -21.66
CA GLY A 358 -1.66 -5.05 -20.63
C GLY A 358 -2.06 -4.27 -19.38
N MET A 359 -3.34 -4.38 -19.01
CA MET A 359 -3.90 -3.91 -17.75
C MET A 359 -3.82 -5.02 -16.70
N GLY A 360 -3.89 -4.66 -15.41
CA GLY A 360 -3.87 -5.63 -14.32
C GLY A 360 -4.89 -5.33 -13.22
N LEU A 361 -5.09 -6.30 -12.33
CA LEU A 361 -6.03 -6.24 -11.21
C LEU A 361 -5.30 -6.48 -9.89
N ILE A 362 -5.51 -5.59 -8.94
CA ILE A 362 -4.97 -5.65 -7.58
C ILE A 362 -6.08 -6.16 -6.67
N TRP A 363 -5.93 -7.40 -6.22
CA TRP A 363 -6.92 -8.14 -5.45
C TRP A 363 -6.75 -7.87 -3.95
N SER A 364 -7.70 -7.14 -3.38
CA SER A 364 -7.79 -6.84 -1.94
C SER A 364 -8.92 -7.67 -1.33
N LEU A 365 -8.61 -8.94 -1.13
CA LEU A 365 -9.56 -9.99 -0.77
C LEU A 365 -10.28 -9.67 0.54
N TYR A 366 -9.54 -9.35 1.60
CA TYR A 366 -10.14 -9.15 2.92
C TYR A 366 -11.15 -7.99 2.91
N SER A 367 -10.72 -6.85 2.35
CA SER A 367 -11.57 -5.66 2.17
C SER A 367 -12.80 -5.93 1.32
N ASN A 368 -12.63 -6.65 0.20
CA ASN A 368 -13.76 -7.01 -0.63
C ASN A 368 -14.80 -7.84 0.12
N LEU A 369 -14.37 -8.89 0.83
CA LEU A 369 -15.28 -9.75 1.57
C LEU A 369 -15.93 -9.00 2.74
N LEU A 370 -15.18 -8.17 3.46
CA LEU A 370 -15.68 -7.40 4.61
C LEU A 370 -16.70 -6.34 4.20
N LEU A 371 -16.51 -5.67 3.05
CA LEU A 371 -17.40 -4.60 2.60
C LEU A 371 -18.58 -5.13 1.76
N TYR A 372 -18.33 -6.11 0.90
CA TYR A 372 -19.25 -6.52 -0.16
C TYR A 372 -19.73 -7.97 -0.05
N GLY A 373 -19.15 -8.78 0.83
CA GLY A 373 -19.50 -10.20 0.97
C GLY A 373 -19.10 -11.06 -0.23
N GLU A 374 -18.45 -10.48 -1.23
CA GLU A 374 -17.94 -11.13 -2.43
C GLU A 374 -16.66 -10.42 -2.92
N THR A 375 -15.96 -11.01 -3.87
CA THR A 375 -14.68 -10.49 -4.38
C THR A 375 -14.54 -10.75 -5.88
N LEU A 376 -13.43 -10.33 -6.48
CA LEU A 376 -13.12 -10.50 -7.90
C LEU A 376 -13.31 -11.96 -8.35
N ASP A 377 -13.78 -12.17 -9.59
CA ASP A 377 -13.74 -13.50 -10.22
C ASP A 377 -12.31 -13.84 -10.65
N ILE A 378 -11.48 -14.20 -9.67
CA ILE A 378 -10.05 -14.42 -9.86
C ILE A 378 -9.75 -15.59 -10.80
N ALA A 379 -10.65 -16.57 -10.88
CA ALA A 379 -10.51 -17.72 -11.77
C ALA A 379 -10.58 -17.27 -13.23
N GLU A 380 -11.64 -16.54 -13.59
CA GLU A 380 -11.84 -16.04 -14.94
C GLU A 380 -10.81 -14.96 -15.31
N ALA A 381 -10.43 -14.09 -14.37
CA ALA A 381 -9.39 -13.11 -14.58
C ALA A 381 -8.03 -13.77 -14.92
N LYS A 382 -7.65 -14.83 -14.18
CA LYS A 382 -6.43 -15.59 -14.44
C LYS A 382 -6.51 -16.35 -15.77
N LYS A 383 -7.63 -17.02 -16.06
CA LYS A 383 -7.85 -17.72 -17.35
C LYS A 383 -7.77 -16.78 -18.55
N ALA A 384 -8.24 -15.54 -18.39
CA ALA A 384 -8.15 -14.52 -19.43
C ALA A 384 -6.74 -13.95 -19.63
N GLY A 385 -5.78 -14.28 -18.76
CA GLY A 385 -4.39 -13.81 -18.84
C GLY A 385 -4.16 -12.43 -18.22
N ILE A 386 -5.03 -11.96 -17.32
CA ILE A 386 -4.81 -10.70 -16.61
C ILE A 386 -3.66 -10.87 -15.61
N THR A 387 -2.78 -9.87 -15.52
CA THR A 387 -1.78 -9.80 -14.45
C THR A 387 -2.47 -9.47 -13.13
N LEU A 388 -2.32 -10.35 -12.14
CA LEU A 388 -2.91 -10.20 -10.81
C LEU A 388 -1.83 -9.88 -9.76
N SER A 389 -2.10 -8.94 -8.87
CA SER A 389 -1.34 -8.75 -7.63
C SER A 389 -2.26 -8.78 -6.41
N LEU A 390 -1.70 -8.89 -5.21
CA LEU A 390 -2.42 -8.63 -3.97
C LEU A 390 -2.26 -7.17 -3.55
N GLY A 391 -3.15 -6.72 -2.67
CA GLY A 391 -2.99 -5.45 -1.97
C GLY A 391 -3.74 -5.46 -0.64
N SER A 392 -3.11 -4.95 0.43
CA SER A 392 -3.64 -5.11 1.79
C SER A 392 -4.79 -4.17 2.12
N ASP A 393 -4.96 -3.10 1.33
CA ASP A 393 -5.89 -2.00 1.58
C ASP A 393 -5.55 -1.28 2.91
N TRP A 394 -6.49 -0.53 3.46
CA TRP A 394 -6.41 0.13 4.76
C TRP A 394 -6.89 -0.72 5.92
N LEU A 395 -6.26 -0.59 7.09
CA LEU A 395 -6.55 -1.42 8.27
C LEU A 395 -8.03 -1.51 8.68
N PRO A 396 -8.89 -0.46 8.54
CA PRO A 396 -10.31 -0.57 8.83
C PRO A 396 -11.03 -1.69 8.07
N THR A 397 -10.57 -2.06 6.87
CA THR A 397 -11.18 -3.18 6.13
C THR A 397 -10.19 -4.15 5.52
N GLY A 398 -8.91 -3.84 5.64
CA GLY A 398 -7.77 -4.51 5.05
C GLY A 398 -6.97 -5.28 6.08
N THR A 399 -6.00 -6.05 5.60
CA THR A 399 -5.05 -6.72 6.49
C THR A 399 -3.97 -5.75 6.95
N ARG A 400 -3.24 -6.09 8.02
CA ARG A 400 -2.07 -5.28 8.44
C ARG A 400 -0.95 -5.23 7.39
N GLY A 401 -0.94 -6.17 6.45
CA GLY A 401 0.00 -6.17 5.36
C GLY A 401 -0.12 -7.42 4.50
N ILE A 402 0.51 -7.38 3.34
CA ILE A 402 0.31 -8.38 2.28
C ILE A 402 0.80 -9.80 2.63
N LEU A 403 1.66 -9.96 3.64
CA LEU A 403 2.02 -11.28 4.19
C LEU A 403 0.88 -11.92 4.99
N GLU A 404 -0.05 -11.13 5.54
CA GLU A 404 -1.31 -11.65 6.09
C GLU A 404 -2.33 -11.87 4.97
N GLU A 405 -2.47 -10.92 4.03
CA GLU A 405 -3.39 -11.01 2.88
C GLU A 405 -3.21 -12.32 2.09
N ILE A 406 -1.96 -12.72 1.84
CA ILE A 406 -1.65 -13.95 1.11
C ILE A 406 -2.11 -15.22 1.84
N LYS A 407 -2.19 -15.21 3.18
CA LYS A 407 -2.71 -16.35 3.94
C LYS A 407 -4.20 -16.54 3.66
N LEU A 408 -4.91 -15.42 3.60
CA LEU A 408 -6.33 -15.42 3.25
C LEU A 408 -6.52 -15.83 1.80
N ALA A 409 -5.71 -15.30 0.89
CA ALA A 409 -5.76 -15.65 -0.53
C ALA A 409 -5.57 -17.16 -0.73
N ALA A 410 -4.57 -17.76 -0.09
CA ALA A 410 -4.30 -19.19 -0.17
C ALA A 410 -5.45 -20.03 0.40
N ALA A 411 -6.03 -19.59 1.51
CA ALA A 411 -7.12 -20.30 2.13
C ALA A 411 -8.47 -20.11 1.39
N TYR A 412 -8.70 -18.95 0.76
CA TYR A 412 -9.80 -18.71 -0.18
C TYR A 412 -9.70 -19.62 -1.41
N VAL A 413 -8.50 -19.72 -2.01
CA VAL A 413 -8.21 -20.68 -3.08
C VAL A 413 -8.47 -22.11 -2.62
N ASP A 414 -8.12 -22.45 -1.37
CA ASP A 414 -8.32 -23.80 -0.87
C ASP A 414 -9.79 -24.15 -0.66
N LYS A 415 -10.57 -23.17 -0.22
CA LYS A 415 -12.00 -23.29 0.08
C LYS A 415 -12.84 -23.32 -1.18
N ASP A 416 -12.45 -22.57 -2.20
CA ASP A 416 -13.14 -22.49 -3.48
C ASP A 416 -14.65 -22.21 -3.32
N PRO A 417 -15.03 -21.07 -2.70
CA PRO A 417 -16.40 -20.85 -2.23
C PRO A 417 -17.46 -20.75 -3.33
N TYR A 418 -17.05 -20.74 -4.60
CA TYR A 418 -17.93 -20.69 -5.76
C TYR A 418 -17.68 -21.87 -6.72
N ASP A 419 -17.01 -22.94 -6.26
CA ASP A 419 -16.70 -24.15 -7.02
C ASP A 419 -16.05 -23.88 -8.40
N GLN A 420 -15.15 -22.91 -8.47
CA GLN A 420 -14.52 -22.44 -9.71
C GLN A 420 -13.27 -23.26 -10.10
N GLY A 421 -12.89 -24.24 -9.28
CA GLY A 421 -11.69 -25.04 -9.44
C GLY A 421 -10.42 -24.27 -9.08
N LEU A 422 -10.46 -23.37 -8.09
CA LEU A 422 -9.37 -22.44 -7.81
C LEU A 422 -8.02 -23.12 -7.55
N LYS A 423 -7.99 -24.28 -6.87
CA LYS A 423 -6.75 -25.07 -6.65
C LYS A 423 -6.08 -25.55 -7.94
N LYS A 424 -6.83 -25.71 -9.04
CA LYS A 424 -6.30 -26.08 -10.36
C LYS A 424 -5.71 -24.87 -11.09
N VAL A 425 -6.11 -23.66 -10.70
CA VAL A 425 -5.72 -22.39 -11.33
C VAL A 425 -4.54 -21.74 -10.60
N PHE A 426 -4.49 -21.84 -9.27
CA PHE A 426 -3.49 -21.17 -8.43
C PHE A 426 -2.67 -22.16 -7.62
N SER A 427 -1.36 -22.18 -7.89
CA SER A 427 -0.37 -22.81 -7.02
C SER A 427 0.15 -21.81 -5.97
N ASP A 428 0.84 -22.30 -4.94
CA ASP A 428 1.54 -21.42 -3.99
C ASP A 428 2.59 -20.53 -4.69
N GLU A 429 3.19 -21.00 -5.77
CA GLU A 429 4.12 -20.18 -6.54
C GLU A 429 3.40 -19.04 -7.27
N GLU A 430 2.24 -19.33 -7.89
CA GLU A 430 1.41 -18.30 -8.53
C GLU A 430 0.95 -17.23 -7.54
N LEU A 431 0.50 -17.66 -6.35
CA LEU A 431 0.12 -16.73 -5.28
C LEU A 431 1.33 -15.92 -4.77
N TYR A 432 2.50 -16.52 -4.66
CA TYR A 432 3.74 -15.82 -4.31
C TYR A 432 4.12 -14.74 -5.34
N LEU A 433 3.94 -15.00 -6.64
CA LEU A 433 4.22 -14.02 -7.70
C LEU A 433 3.32 -12.79 -7.61
N MET A 434 2.13 -12.89 -7.01
CA MET A 434 1.22 -11.77 -6.77
C MET A 434 1.73 -10.77 -5.71
N LEU A 435 2.76 -11.12 -4.93
CA LEU A 435 3.41 -10.26 -3.95
C LEU A 435 4.77 -9.71 -4.41
N THR A 436 5.28 -10.21 -5.54
CA THR A 436 6.66 -9.99 -6.00
C THR A 436 6.72 -9.58 -7.47
N GLU A 437 6.84 -10.52 -8.40
CA GLU A 437 7.06 -10.17 -9.81
C GLU A 437 5.87 -9.45 -10.45
N ASN A 438 4.64 -9.88 -10.17
CA ASN A 438 3.45 -9.34 -10.82
C ASN A 438 3.21 -7.86 -10.47
N PRO A 439 3.22 -7.43 -9.19
CA PRO A 439 3.09 -6.01 -8.88
C PRO A 439 4.21 -5.18 -9.50
N ALA A 440 5.46 -5.69 -9.54
CA ALA A 440 6.56 -5.01 -10.22
C ALA A 440 6.31 -4.84 -11.75
N LYS A 441 5.74 -5.85 -12.41
CA LYS A 441 5.36 -5.81 -13.84
C LYS A 441 4.23 -4.81 -14.07
N MET A 442 3.23 -4.77 -13.19
CA MET A 442 2.08 -3.86 -13.26
C MET A 442 2.53 -2.40 -13.20
N ILE A 443 3.53 -2.08 -12.38
CA ILE A 443 4.07 -0.72 -12.27
C ILE A 443 5.19 -0.40 -13.25
N ASN A 444 5.50 -1.30 -14.19
CA ASN A 444 6.57 -1.15 -15.17
C ASN A 444 7.98 -1.05 -14.53
N HIS A 445 8.20 -1.62 -13.35
CA HIS A 445 9.49 -1.64 -12.64
C HIS A 445 10.02 -3.08 -12.42
N TYR A 446 9.63 -4.04 -13.25
CA TYR A 446 10.23 -5.39 -13.22
C TYR A 446 11.52 -5.46 -14.04
N ASP A 447 11.44 -5.13 -15.34
CA ASP A 447 12.59 -4.98 -16.23
C ASP A 447 12.74 -3.51 -16.65
N ILE A 448 13.95 -2.95 -16.47
CA ILE A 448 14.23 -1.53 -16.74
C ILE A 448 14.87 -1.39 -18.12
N ASN A 449 16.00 -2.06 -18.32
CA ASN A 449 16.72 -2.09 -19.59
C ASN A 449 17.38 -3.45 -19.78
N ILE A 450 16.74 -4.29 -20.59
CA ILE A 450 17.19 -5.66 -20.87
C ILE A 450 18.58 -5.68 -21.52
N THR A 451 18.88 -4.72 -22.42
CA THR A 451 20.18 -4.67 -23.12
C THR A 451 21.35 -4.38 -22.17
N LYS A 452 21.11 -3.57 -21.14
CA LYS A 452 22.09 -3.25 -20.10
C LYS A 452 22.02 -4.19 -18.89
N LYS A 453 21.14 -5.19 -18.93
CA LYS A 453 20.83 -6.08 -17.79
C LYS A 453 20.43 -5.30 -16.53
N GLU A 454 19.76 -4.17 -16.70
CA GLU A 454 19.18 -3.38 -15.60
C GLU A 454 17.78 -3.93 -15.28
N HIS A 455 17.61 -4.43 -14.07
CA HIS A 455 16.37 -4.99 -13.56
C HIS A 455 15.83 -4.11 -12.42
N GLY A 456 14.54 -4.17 -12.15
CA GLY A 456 13.93 -3.38 -11.08
C GLY A 456 13.70 -4.20 -9.82
N ILE A 457 12.45 -4.28 -9.37
CA ILE A 457 12.06 -4.86 -8.08
C ILE A 457 11.31 -6.19 -8.26
N GLY A 458 11.03 -6.88 -7.15
CA GLY A 458 10.22 -8.12 -7.15
C GLY A 458 10.95 -9.37 -7.66
N GLN A 459 12.28 -9.33 -7.77
CA GLN A 459 13.12 -10.45 -8.20
C GLN A 459 14.50 -10.42 -7.52
N LEU A 460 15.14 -11.59 -7.38
CA LEU A 460 16.54 -11.71 -6.96
C LEU A 460 17.39 -11.99 -8.20
N LYS A 461 17.94 -10.93 -8.81
CA LYS A 461 18.70 -11.03 -10.05
C LYS A 461 19.79 -9.97 -10.10
N VAL A 462 20.94 -10.30 -10.66
CA VAL A 462 22.00 -9.32 -10.92
C VAL A 462 21.44 -8.15 -11.72
N GLY A 463 21.70 -6.93 -11.26
CA GLY A 463 21.17 -5.68 -11.82
C GLY A 463 19.81 -5.24 -11.26
N ALA A 464 19.17 -6.04 -10.39
CA ALA A 464 17.93 -5.67 -9.70
C ALA A 464 18.19 -4.84 -8.43
N MET A 465 17.16 -4.18 -7.91
CA MET A 465 17.23 -3.49 -6.63
C MET A 465 17.55 -4.48 -5.49
N GLY A 466 18.41 -4.07 -4.57
CA GLY A 466 18.91 -4.82 -3.42
C GLY A 466 17.92 -4.88 -2.25
N THR A 467 16.67 -5.20 -2.51
CA THR A 467 15.65 -5.40 -1.47
C THR A 467 15.41 -6.89 -1.22
N VAL A 468 15.71 -7.35 0.00
CA VAL A 468 15.69 -8.78 0.36
C VAL A 468 15.01 -8.95 1.71
N ILE A 469 14.15 -9.95 1.82
CA ILE A 469 13.64 -10.41 3.11
C ILE A 469 14.13 -11.82 3.41
N ALA A 470 14.33 -12.11 4.70
CA ALA A 470 14.63 -13.45 5.18
C ALA A 470 13.49 -13.97 6.05
N LEU A 471 12.91 -15.09 5.65
CA LEU A 471 11.83 -15.76 6.40
C LEU A 471 12.27 -17.14 6.88
N ARG A 472 11.91 -17.45 8.11
CA ARG A 472 12.20 -18.77 8.69
C ARG A 472 11.67 -19.90 7.82
N LYS A 473 12.49 -20.94 7.69
CA LYS A 473 12.14 -22.17 6.97
C LYS A 473 11.34 -23.14 7.84
N TYR A 474 10.13 -23.46 7.37
CA TYR A 474 9.18 -24.44 7.90
C TYR A 474 8.75 -25.49 6.85
N SER A 475 9.06 -25.27 5.58
CA SER A 475 8.71 -26.15 4.45
C SER A 475 9.90 -26.31 3.50
N GLU A 476 10.02 -27.46 2.83
CA GLU A 476 11.00 -27.67 1.75
C GLU A 476 10.63 -26.91 0.47
N ASN A 477 9.33 -26.67 0.25
CA ASN A 477 8.86 -25.80 -0.82
C ASN A 477 8.93 -24.33 -0.35
N PRO A 478 9.76 -23.47 -0.98
CA PRO A 478 9.87 -22.06 -0.59
C PRO A 478 8.54 -21.32 -0.75
N TYR A 479 7.78 -21.59 -1.81
CA TYR A 479 6.51 -20.90 -2.05
C TYR A 479 5.47 -21.26 -0.99
N THR A 480 5.31 -22.54 -0.67
CA THR A 480 4.48 -22.98 0.47
C THR A 480 4.94 -22.36 1.79
N ASN A 481 6.24 -22.15 1.98
CA ASN A 481 6.78 -21.54 3.19
C ASN A 481 6.22 -20.13 3.40
N ILE A 482 6.39 -19.24 2.41
CA ILE A 482 5.94 -17.85 2.50
C ILE A 482 4.42 -17.72 2.35
N VAL A 483 3.77 -18.52 1.51
CA VAL A 483 2.31 -18.42 1.29
C VAL A 483 1.53 -18.99 2.47
N ARG A 484 2.01 -20.04 3.14
CA ARG A 484 1.17 -20.80 4.10
C ARG A 484 1.73 -20.93 5.51
N LYS A 485 3.04 -20.78 5.73
CA LYS A 485 3.66 -21.15 7.00
C LYS A 485 4.25 -19.98 7.79
N ALA A 486 5.00 -19.11 7.14
CA ALA A 486 5.70 -18.01 7.81
C ALA A 486 4.80 -16.78 8.00
N TYR A 487 4.85 -16.15 9.18
CA TYR A 487 4.13 -14.92 9.53
C TYR A 487 5.12 -13.81 9.96
N ALA A 488 4.63 -12.65 10.39
CA ALA A 488 5.47 -11.53 10.85
C ALA A 488 6.53 -11.94 11.89
N LYS A 489 6.19 -12.85 12.83
CA LYS A 489 7.13 -13.38 13.83
C LYS A 489 8.33 -14.12 13.23
N ASP A 490 8.20 -14.61 12.01
CA ASP A 490 9.17 -15.43 11.30
C ASP A 490 10.06 -14.62 10.34
N LEU A 491 9.79 -13.32 10.19
CA LEU A 491 10.59 -12.37 9.43
C LEU A 491 11.85 -12.02 10.21
N ASN A 492 12.99 -12.53 9.76
CA ASN A 492 14.27 -12.42 10.45
C ASN A 492 15.21 -11.37 9.83
N ALA A 493 14.92 -10.90 8.62
CA ALA A 493 15.59 -9.74 8.04
C ALA A 493 14.67 -9.06 7.02
N VAL A 494 14.72 -7.73 7.01
CA VAL A 494 14.22 -6.82 5.98
C VAL A 494 15.40 -5.94 5.62
N ILE A 495 15.86 -6.08 4.39
CA ILE A 495 16.98 -5.35 3.84
C ILE A 495 16.44 -4.50 2.70
N VAL A 496 16.64 -3.20 2.79
CA VAL A 496 16.21 -2.23 1.78
C VAL A 496 17.47 -1.55 1.26
N ASP A 497 17.70 -1.64 -0.05
CA ASP A 497 18.86 -1.05 -0.70
C ASP A 497 20.21 -1.43 -0.06
N GLY A 498 20.31 -2.70 0.38
CA GLY A 498 21.50 -3.22 1.07
C GLY A 498 21.58 -2.87 2.57
N LYS A 499 20.68 -2.06 3.11
CA LYS A 499 20.67 -1.69 4.54
C LYS A 499 19.76 -2.61 5.34
N PHE A 500 20.26 -3.15 6.46
CA PHE A 500 19.44 -3.94 7.38
C PHE A 500 18.53 -2.99 8.18
N ILE A 501 17.22 -3.05 7.94
CA ILE A 501 16.23 -2.14 8.55
C ILE A 501 15.53 -2.78 9.75
N TYR A 502 15.11 -4.04 9.59
CA TYR A 502 14.33 -4.76 10.59
C TYR A 502 14.63 -6.25 10.58
N GLY A 503 14.56 -6.92 11.73
CA GLY A 503 14.64 -8.38 11.77
C GLY A 503 15.13 -8.90 13.10
N SER A 504 15.80 -10.05 13.10
CA SER A 504 16.36 -10.68 14.31
C SER A 504 17.32 -9.73 15.05
N GLU A 505 17.09 -9.53 16.35
CA GLU A 505 18.02 -8.77 17.20
C GLU A 505 19.41 -9.41 17.22
N THR A 506 19.47 -10.74 17.09
CA THR A 506 20.75 -11.46 16.99
C THR A 506 21.52 -11.08 15.72
N TYR A 507 20.83 -10.75 14.62
CA TYR A 507 21.49 -10.31 13.40
C TYR A 507 22.02 -8.89 13.58
N ALA A 508 21.19 -7.98 14.11
CA ALA A 508 21.62 -6.62 14.42
C ALA A 508 22.89 -6.60 15.30
N LYS A 509 22.92 -7.38 16.39
CA LYS A 509 24.11 -7.49 17.27
C LYS A 509 25.35 -8.01 16.54
N ARG A 510 25.19 -9.00 15.65
CA ARG A 510 26.33 -9.52 14.85
C ARG A 510 26.84 -8.52 13.83
N LEU A 511 25.99 -7.62 13.37
CA LEU A 511 26.35 -6.51 12.48
C LEU A 511 26.98 -5.33 13.25
N GLY A 512 27.12 -5.42 14.57
CA GLY A 512 27.75 -4.40 15.40
C GLY A 512 26.80 -3.35 15.98
N TYR A 513 25.50 -3.44 15.72
CA TYR A 513 24.52 -2.53 16.33
C TYR A 513 24.44 -2.74 17.84
N LYS A 514 24.61 -1.66 18.59
CA LYS A 514 24.39 -1.60 20.03
C LYS A 514 22.90 -1.48 20.32
N SER A 515 22.50 -1.78 21.56
CA SER A 515 21.10 -1.63 21.97
C SER A 515 20.56 -0.20 21.91
N SER A 516 21.45 0.81 21.86
CA SER A 516 21.10 2.22 21.62
C SER A 516 20.74 2.52 20.17
N ASP A 517 21.03 1.60 19.25
CA ASP A 517 20.94 1.83 17.80
C ASP A 517 19.65 1.23 17.21
N TYR A 518 18.79 0.63 18.04
CA TYR A 518 17.53 0.03 17.59
C TYR A 518 16.48 -0.07 18.70
N GLU A 519 15.22 -0.13 18.28
CA GLU A 519 14.07 -0.48 19.14
C GLU A 519 13.78 -1.97 19.06
N ARG A 520 13.33 -2.55 20.18
CA ARG A 520 13.01 -3.98 20.27
C ARG A 520 11.54 -4.23 19.97
N PHE A 521 11.26 -5.15 19.07
CA PHE A 521 9.92 -5.66 18.79
C PHE A 521 9.74 -7.13 19.20
N PRO A 522 8.49 -7.55 19.45
CA PRO A 522 7.28 -6.74 19.48
C PRO A 522 7.27 -5.84 20.74
N ALA A 523 6.70 -4.64 20.58
CA ALA A 523 6.50 -3.69 21.65
C ALA A 523 5.13 -3.06 21.47
N TYR A 524 4.37 -3.01 22.55
CA TYR A 524 3.11 -2.30 22.60
C TYR A 524 2.99 -1.54 23.93
N TYR A 525 2.51 -0.30 23.89
CA TYR A 525 2.40 0.55 25.08
C TYR A 525 0.95 0.60 25.56
N ASP A 526 0.47 -0.50 26.15
CA ASP A 526 -0.92 -0.64 26.63
C ASP A 526 -1.36 0.53 27.55
N SER A 527 -0.45 1.05 28.37
CA SER A 527 -0.72 2.16 29.29
C SER A 527 -1.10 3.46 28.58
N LEU A 528 -0.79 3.62 27.29
CA LEU A 528 -1.27 4.78 26.51
C LEU A 528 -2.78 4.75 26.30
N ASN A 529 -3.43 3.58 26.41
CA ASN A 529 -4.89 3.48 26.33
C ASN A 529 -5.59 4.20 27.50
N GLU A 530 -4.90 4.42 28.62
CA GLU A 530 -5.41 5.19 29.76
C GLU A 530 -5.59 6.69 29.45
N LEU A 531 -5.11 7.16 28.30
CA LEU A 531 -5.38 8.50 27.80
C LEU A 531 -6.81 8.65 27.25
N ALA A 532 -7.48 7.55 26.91
CA ALA A 532 -8.79 7.58 26.26
C ALA A 532 -9.81 8.43 27.03
N GLY A 533 -10.29 9.49 26.39
CA GLY A 533 -11.24 10.42 26.99
C GLY A 533 -10.76 11.16 28.24
N ALA A 534 -9.47 11.10 28.56
CA ALA A 534 -8.92 11.72 29.75
C ALA A 534 -8.71 13.23 29.51
N ASP A 535 -9.18 14.06 30.45
CA ASP A 535 -8.89 15.51 30.49
C ASP A 535 -7.40 15.82 30.82
N LYS A 536 -6.55 14.78 30.86
CA LYS A 536 -5.12 14.84 31.19
C LYS A 536 -4.31 15.61 30.14
N LEU A 537 -4.79 15.68 28.90
CA LEU A 537 -4.12 16.42 27.83
C LEU A 537 -4.99 17.61 27.39
N PRO A 538 -4.40 18.78 27.14
CA PRO A 538 -5.16 19.92 26.64
C PRO A 538 -5.84 19.54 25.33
N THR A 539 -7.04 20.04 25.08
CA THR A 539 -7.76 19.89 23.81
C THR A 539 -7.81 21.21 23.05
N LEU A 540 -7.96 21.15 21.73
CA LEU A 540 -8.08 22.33 20.88
C LEU A 540 -9.46 22.37 20.22
N ALA A 541 -10.22 23.43 20.47
CA ALA A 541 -11.46 23.68 19.73
C ALA A 541 -11.16 23.88 18.23
N GLU A 542 -11.73 23.03 17.36
CA GLU A 542 -11.49 23.11 15.91
C GLU A 542 -11.96 24.44 15.32
N LYS A 543 -13.08 24.98 15.82
CA LYS A 543 -13.69 26.21 15.32
C LYS A 543 -12.78 27.41 15.62
N GLY A 544 -12.33 28.08 14.56
CA GLY A 544 -11.46 29.26 14.65
C GLY A 544 -9.96 28.94 14.79
N ALA A 545 -9.57 27.66 14.89
CA ALA A 545 -8.16 27.28 15.01
C ALA A 545 -7.38 27.54 13.71
N THR A 546 -6.39 28.43 13.80
CA THR A 546 -5.43 28.71 12.72
C THR A 546 -4.36 27.62 12.63
N LYS A 547 -3.66 27.53 11.49
CA LYS A 547 -2.51 26.62 11.31
C LYS A 547 -1.45 26.80 12.41
N THR A 548 -1.18 28.04 12.83
CA THR A 548 -0.23 28.36 13.90
C THR A 548 -0.71 27.86 15.25
N SER A 549 -1.98 28.08 15.61
CA SER A 549 -2.54 27.60 16.88
C SER A 549 -2.55 26.07 16.97
N LYS A 550 -2.86 25.39 15.85
CA LYS A 550 -2.82 23.92 15.74
C LYS A 550 -1.41 23.37 15.94
N TYR A 551 -0.42 24.00 15.32
CA TYR A 551 0.98 23.58 15.50
C TYR A 551 1.48 23.84 16.93
N LYS A 552 1.17 25.00 17.52
CA LYS A 552 1.53 25.29 18.92
C LYS A 552 0.91 24.27 19.88
N HIS A 553 -0.36 23.92 19.65
CA HIS A 553 -1.04 22.87 20.42
C HIS A 553 -0.33 21.52 20.28
N LEU A 554 0.03 21.13 19.07
CA LEU A 554 0.81 19.91 18.81
C LEU A 554 2.16 19.90 19.54
N VAL A 555 2.88 21.03 19.57
CA VAL A 555 4.14 21.15 20.33
C VAL A 555 3.92 20.98 21.83
N ASN A 556 2.86 21.58 22.38
CA ASN A 556 2.52 21.41 23.80
C ASN A 556 2.19 19.95 24.15
N LEU A 557 1.42 19.27 23.29
CA LEU A 557 1.19 17.82 23.42
C LEU A 557 2.51 17.06 23.36
N GLY A 558 3.37 17.38 22.39
CA GLY A 558 4.66 16.71 22.22
C GLY A 558 5.54 16.79 23.46
N LYS A 559 5.62 17.96 24.11
CA LYS A 559 6.38 18.12 25.37
C LYS A 559 5.84 17.24 26.49
N ALA A 560 4.52 17.21 26.68
CA ALA A 560 3.89 16.35 27.68
C ALA A 560 4.12 14.86 27.40
N LEU A 561 4.11 14.46 26.12
CA LEU A 561 4.35 13.08 25.69
C LEU A 561 5.83 12.66 25.81
N ALA A 562 6.78 13.58 25.66
CA ALA A 562 8.21 13.31 25.81
C ALA A 562 8.57 12.87 27.24
N GLU A 563 7.84 13.40 28.23
CA GLU A 563 7.98 13.04 29.65
C GLU A 563 7.37 11.66 29.97
N MET A 564 6.51 11.12 29.10
CA MET A 564 5.91 9.80 29.31
C MET A 564 6.90 8.69 28.99
N ASN A 565 7.05 7.75 29.92
CA ASN A 565 7.84 6.54 29.75
C ASN A 565 6.96 5.28 29.91
N PRO A 566 6.04 5.00 28.97
CA PRO A 566 5.14 3.86 29.08
C PRO A 566 5.90 2.54 29.01
N ALA A 567 5.49 1.57 29.83
CA ALA A 567 6.06 0.23 29.79
C ALA A 567 5.63 -0.49 28.50
N ALA A 568 6.59 -1.14 27.84
CA ALA A 568 6.31 -1.98 26.67
C ALA A 568 5.87 -3.39 27.09
N THR A 569 4.80 -3.89 26.49
CA THR A 569 4.35 -5.27 26.59
C THR A 569 4.76 -6.08 25.36
N ASP A 570 4.98 -7.39 25.55
CA ASP A 570 5.18 -8.38 24.50
C ASP A 570 4.39 -9.64 24.84
N ASN A 571 3.29 -9.85 24.13
CA ASN A 571 2.49 -11.08 24.24
C ASN A 571 2.40 -11.84 22.90
N CYS A 572 3.19 -11.46 21.90
CA CYS A 572 3.11 -12.08 20.57
C CYS A 572 3.85 -13.41 20.45
N ASN A 573 4.50 -13.85 21.54
CA ASN A 573 5.26 -15.10 21.63
C ASN A 573 6.26 -15.24 20.48
N PHE A 574 6.98 -14.15 20.18
CA PHE A 574 8.06 -14.18 19.20
C PHE A 574 9.20 -15.01 19.78
N ARG A 575 9.63 -16.04 19.04
CA ARG A 575 10.73 -16.93 19.48
C ARG A 575 12.04 -16.19 19.78
N SER A 576 12.22 -15.01 19.19
CA SER A 576 13.33 -14.11 19.43
C SER A 576 12.88 -12.68 19.24
N LYS A 577 13.39 -11.77 20.07
CA LYS A 577 13.23 -10.33 19.89
C LYS A 577 13.72 -9.91 18.50
N LYS A 578 13.09 -8.85 18.00
CA LYS A 578 13.43 -8.22 16.72
C LYS A 578 14.02 -6.84 16.99
N ALA A 579 14.86 -6.36 16.10
CA ALA A 579 15.45 -5.03 16.13
C ALA A 579 14.89 -4.23 14.95
N PHE A 580 14.33 -3.04 15.22
CA PHE A 580 14.09 -2.00 14.24
C PHE A 580 15.21 -0.97 14.35
N ILE A 581 16.08 -0.92 13.35
CA ILE A 581 17.26 -0.05 13.38
C ILE A 581 16.80 1.41 13.38
N HIS A 582 17.44 2.19 14.23
CA HIS A 582 17.23 3.62 14.33
C HIS A 582 17.55 4.30 13.00
N GLN A 583 16.59 5.06 12.51
CA GLN A 583 16.71 5.83 11.28
C GLN A 583 17.30 7.21 11.59
N ASN A 584 17.89 7.82 10.57
CA ASN A 584 18.46 9.17 10.64
C ASN A 584 17.83 10.07 9.56
N SER A 585 16.50 10.03 9.47
CA SER A 585 15.76 10.73 8.44
C SER A 585 15.64 12.24 8.73
N LEU A 586 15.83 12.65 9.98
CA LEU A 586 15.74 14.06 10.40
C LEU A 586 16.83 14.95 9.78
N ASP A 587 17.95 14.36 9.34
CA ASP A 587 19.01 15.07 8.61
C ASP A 587 18.60 15.42 7.16
N ASN A 588 17.58 14.75 6.64
CA ASN A 588 17.05 15.05 5.31
C ASN A 588 16.26 16.36 5.34
N LYS A 589 16.64 17.32 4.50
CA LYS A 589 15.93 18.61 4.33
C LYS A 589 14.44 18.46 4.01
N LYS A 590 14.02 17.38 3.34
CA LYS A 590 12.60 17.04 3.10
C LYS A 590 11.81 16.86 4.42
N ASN A 591 12.50 16.56 5.51
CA ASN A 591 11.97 16.31 6.85
C ASN A 591 12.18 17.49 7.83
N SER A 592 12.54 18.69 7.37
CA SER A 592 12.79 19.86 8.26
C SER A 592 11.68 20.18 9.27
N GLY A 593 10.41 19.95 8.92
CA GLY A 593 9.29 20.12 9.83
C GLY A 593 9.22 19.08 10.96
N LEU A 594 9.88 17.93 10.80
CA LEU A 594 10.05 16.90 11.83
C LEU A 594 11.26 17.22 12.71
N SER A 595 12.38 17.66 12.11
CA SER A 595 13.58 18.08 12.84
C SER A 595 13.26 19.23 13.81
N LYS A 596 12.51 20.24 13.32
CA LYS A 596 12.02 21.32 14.18
C LYS A 596 11.13 20.82 15.34
N PHE A 597 10.26 19.86 15.06
CA PHE A 597 9.38 19.30 16.10
C PHE A 597 10.18 18.53 17.16
N TYR A 598 11.21 17.79 16.75
CA TYR A 598 12.15 17.13 17.64
C TYR A 598 12.90 18.15 18.51
N GLU A 599 13.43 19.24 17.93
CA GLU A 599 14.08 20.32 18.69
C GLU A 599 13.16 20.97 19.72
N GLU A 600 11.88 21.17 19.38
CA GLU A 600 10.91 21.85 20.25
C GLU A 600 10.33 20.94 21.34
N THR A 601 10.37 19.60 21.18
CA THR A 601 9.64 18.66 22.04
C THR A 601 10.46 17.51 22.62
N GLY A 602 11.59 17.16 22.00
CA GLY A 602 12.37 15.96 22.29
C GLY A 602 11.84 14.68 21.65
N LEU A 603 10.67 14.69 20.98
CA LEU A 603 10.11 13.50 20.33
C LEU A 603 10.71 13.27 18.96
N ASN A 604 11.37 12.12 18.78
CA ASN A 604 11.99 11.76 17.52
C ASN A 604 11.05 10.84 16.72
N LEU A 605 10.42 11.38 15.68
CA LEU A 605 9.51 10.59 14.84
C LEU A 605 10.21 9.56 13.94
N ASP A 606 11.52 9.35 14.07
CA ASP A 606 12.21 8.14 13.58
C ASP A 606 12.11 6.96 14.56
N ARG A 607 11.55 7.18 15.75
CA ARG A 607 11.37 6.17 16.79
C ARG A 607 9.92 5.70 16.83
N PHE A 608 9.74 4.38 16.82
CA PHE A 608 8.44 3.74 16.98
C PHE A 608 7.72 4.21 18.24
N SER A 609 8.43 4.30 19.38
CA SER A 609 7.87 4.75 20.65
C SER A 609 7.22 6.12 20.55
N ASP A 610 7.90 7.06 19.89
CA ASP A 610 7.45 8.45 19.81
C ASP A 610 6.35 8.61 18.76
N ILE A 611 6.43 7.88 17.65
CA ILE A 611 5.33 7.77 16.69
C ILE A 611 4.06 7.28 17.40
N GLN A 612 4.15 6.19 18.18
CA GLN A 612 3.00 5.62 18.87
C GLN A 612 2.41 6.59 19.91
N LYS A 613 3.25 7.26 20.72
CA LYS A 613 2.79 8.29 21.67
C LYS A 613 1.99 9.40 20.99
N VAL A 614 2.52 9.96 19.90
CA VAL A 614 1.89 11.06 19.15
C VAL A 614 0.54 10.63 18.57
N LEU A 615 0.48 9.42 17.99
CA LEU A 615 -0.76 8.91 17.41
C LEU A 615 -1.80 8.53 18.48
N ALA A 616 -1.38 7.93 19.59
CA ALA A 616 -2.27 7.60 20.69
C ALA A 616 -2.91 8.87 21.27
N ALA A 617 -2.13 9.93 21.50
CA ALA A 617 -2.67 11.22 21.91
C ALA A 617 -3.69 11.78 20.90
N GLY A 618 -3.36 11.72 19.60
CA GLY A 618 -4.28 12.15 18.54
C GLY A 618 -5.63 11.40 18.57
N LEU A 619 -5.59 10.07 18.50
CA LEU A 619 -6.78 9.22 18.38
C LEU A 619 -7.61 9.18 19.67
N LEU A 620 -6.95 9.00 20.80
CA LEU A 620 -7.60 8.68 22.07
C LEU A 620 -8.06 9.92 22.83
N THR A 621 -7.52 11.09 22.52
CA THR A 621 -7.88 12.33 23.23
C THR A 621 -8.24 13.49 22.33
N GLN A 622 -7.84 13.50 21.04
CA GLN A 622 -8.03 14.66 20.14
C GLN A 622 -9.02 14.41 19.00
N SER A 623 -9.71 13.26 18.99
CA SER A 623 -10.69 12.96 17.96
C SER A 623 -11.96 13.78 18.11
N ARG A 624 -12.69 13.96 17.02
CA ARG A 624 -14.00 14.63 16.99
C ARG A 624 -15.01 13.89 17.86
N ASN A 625 -14.93 12.55 17.89
CA ASN A 625 -15.79 11.72 18.72
C ASN A 625 -15.57 11.95 20.22
N TRP A 626 -14.34 12.28 20.63
CA TRP A 626 -14.02 12.69 21.99
C TRP A 626 -14.37 14.16 22.26
N ASN A 627 -13.99 15.08 21.37
CA ASN A 627 -13.88 16.51 21.70
C ASN A 627 -14.92 17.44 21.06
N GLU A 628 -15.77 16.98 20.15
CA GLU A 628 -16.80 17.83 19.54
C GLU A 628 -18.19 17.19 19.67
N PRO A 629 -18.86 17.28 20.83
CA PRO A 629 -20.15 16.63 21.08
C PRO A 629 -21.26 16.98 20.05
N SER A 630 -21.18 18.15 19.42
CA SER A 630 -22.14 18.59 18.39
C SER A 630 -21.98 17.87 17.04
N LYS A 631 -20.82 17.28 16.76
CA LYS A 631 -20.51 16.63 15.48
C LYS A 631 -19.99 15.19 15.60
N GLY A 632 -19.41 14.85 16.75
CA GLY A 632 -18.92 13.52 17.08
C GLY A 632 -19.96 12.67 17.80
N LYS A 633 -19.62 11.40 18.00
CA LYS A 633 -20.41 10.46 18.81
C LYS A 633 -19.46 9.68 19.72
N LYS A 634 -19.63 9.83 21.03
CA LYS A 634 -18.74 9.23 22.04
C LYS A 634 -18.70 7.70 21.94
N ASP A 635 -19.82 7.06 21.61
CA ASP A 635 -19.91 5.60 21.40
C ASP A 635 -19.04 5.08 20.23
N PHE A 636 -18.57 5.98 19.37
CA PHE A 636 -17.67 5.67 18.26
C PHE A 636 -16.22 6.10 18.55
N ALA A 637 -15.96 6.70 19.70
CA ALA A 637 -14.63 7.16 20.07
C ALA A 637 -13.72 5.96 20.36
N MET A 638 -12.48 6.02 19.88
CA MET A 638 -11.52 4.95 20.13
C MET A 638 -11.01 4.98 21.56
N GLU A 639 -11.02 3.82 22.21
CA GLU A 639 -10.52 3.62 23.57
C GLU A 639 -9.17 2.90 23.60
N LYS A 640 -8.78 2.28 22.48
CA LYS A 640 -7.52 1.55 22.33
C LYS A 640 -6.80 1.97 21.07
N PHE A 641 -5.50 2.16 21.16
CA PHE A 641 -4.67 2.40 20.00
C PHE A 641 -4.41 1.08 19.24
N PRO A 642 -4.56 1.01 17.92
CA PRO A 642 -4.35 -0.24 17.20
C PRO A 642 -2.88 -0.69 17.26
N PRO A 643 -2.59 -1.95 17.58
CA PRO A 643 -1.22 -2.44 17.68
C PRO A 643 -0.63 -2.73 16.30
N LEU A 644 0.71 -2.68 16.25
CA LEU A 644 1.49 -2.95 15.05
C LEU A 644 1.36 -4.42 14.60
N PHE A 645 1.21 -5.35 15.53
CA PHE A 645 1.11 -6.79 15.27
C PHE A 645 -0.27 -7.35 15.63
N SER A 646 -0.73 -8.35 14.86
CA SER A 646 -2.08 -8.92 15.01
C SER A 646 -2.35 -9.69 16.29
N CYS A 647 -1.31 -10.22 16.94
CA CYS A 647 -1.36 -10.89 18.24
C CYS A 647 -2.02 -10.05 19.36
N HIS A 648 -1.95 -8.72 19.28
CA HIS A 648 -2.56 -7.83 20.28
C HIS A 648 -4.01 -7.44 19.91
N THR A 649 -4.58 -7.99 18.84
CA THR A 649 -5.97 -7.76 18.42
C THR A 649 -6.67 -9.07 18.13
N GLU A 650 -7.20 -9.69 19.18
CA GLU A 650 -8.00 -10.90 19.06
C GLU A 650 -9.21 -10.67 18.15
N ARG A 651 -9.92 -9.55 18.32
CA ARG A 651 -11.08 -9.19 17.48
C ARG A 651 -10.76 -9.17 15.99
N TYR A 652 -9.69 -8.49 15.60
CA TYR A 652 -9.21 -8.50 14.22
C TYR A 652 -8.89 -9.92 13.74
N THR A 653 -8.19 -10.70 14.56
CA THR A 653 -7.79 -12.07 14.21
C THR A 653 -9.00 -13.00 14.07
N ASN A 654 -10.01 -12.86 14.92
CA ASN A 654 -11.27 -13.61 14.85
C ASN A 654 -12.04 -13.25 13.58
N ARG A 655 -12.15 -11.95 13.25
CA ARG A 655 -12.74 -11.51 11.98
C ARG A 655 -12.01 -12.12 10.80
N LEU A 656 -10.69 -12.02 10.78
CA LEU A 656 -9.82 -12.59 9.75
C LEU A 656 -10.05 -14.10 9.55
N ALA A 657 -10.11 -14.87 10.65
CA ALA A 657 -10.34 -16.31 10.64
C ALA A 657 -11.75 -16.67 10.11
N ASN A 658 -12.78 -15.90 10.49
CA ASN A 658 -14.16 -16.17 10.11
C ASN A 658 -14.39 -16.07 8.59
N PHE A 659 -13.75 -15.12 7.90
CA PHE A 659 -13.88 -15.02 6.42
C PHE A 659 -13.33 -16.24 5.69
N VAL A 660 -12.29 -16.84 6.25
CA VAL A 660 -11.52 -17.90 5.61
C VAL A 660 -12.11 -19.28 5.87
N ILE A 661 -12.76 -19.52 7.01
CA ILE A 661 -12.97 -20.90 7.50
C ILE A 661 -14.33 -21.52 7.15
N ALA A 662 -15.44 -20.81 7.00
CA ALA A 662 -16.72 -21.55 7.05
C ALA A 662 -17.27 -22.05 5.69
N LYS A 663 -17.30 -23.37 5.52
CA LYS A 663 -18.36 -24.07 4.76
C LYS A 663 -19.69 -24.16 5.54
N GLU A 664 -19.68 -23.74 6.80
CA GLU A 664 -20.83 -23.84 7.71
C GLU A 664 -21.81 -22.66 7.52
N PRO A 665 -23.13 -22.87 7.67
CA PRO A 665 -24.15 -21.82 7.64
C PRO A 665 -24.05 -20.77 8.76
N ASP A 666 -23.25 -21.03 9.79
CA ASP A 666 -23.27 -20.32 11.07
C ASP A 666 -22.04 -19.43 11.34
N ASP A 667 -21.25 -19.10 10.31
CA ASP A 667 -20.27 -18.01 10.42
C ASP A 667 -21.03 -16.67 10.38
N GLU A 668 -20.75 -15.76 11.33
CA GLU A 668 -21.43 -14.46 11.53
C GLU A 668 -21.55 -13.63 10.24
N TYR A 669 -20.71 -13.88 9.24
CA TYR A 669 -20.61 -13.16 7.98
C TYR A 669 -21.05 -13.98 6.74
N SER A 670 -21.12 -15.32 6.83
CA SER A 670 -21.73 -16.20 5.81
C SER A 670 -23.20 -15.86 5.61
N ILE A 671 -23.83 -15.52 6.72
CA ILE A 671 -25.19 -15.03 6.81
C ILE A 671 -25.43 -13.80 5.93
N ASN A 672 -24.42 -12.94 5.76
CA ASN A 672 -24.53 -11.72 4.95
C ASN A 672 -24.25 -11.96 3.46
N ARG A 673 -23.78 -13.16 3.11
CA ARG A 673 -23.73 -13.63 1.71
C ARG A 673 -25.10 -14.12 1.23
N GLU A 674 -25.98 -14.54 2.14
CA GLU A 674 -27.36 -14.91 1.80
C GLU A 674 -28.18 -13.68 1.38
N LYS A 675 -28.80 -13.75 0.20
CA LYS A 675 -29.53 -12.61 -0.39
C LYS A 675 -30.63 -12.07 0.53
N THR A 676 -31.39 -12.95 1.19
CA THR A 676 -32.53 -12.59 2.06
C THR A 676 -32.10 -11.87 3.33
N LYS A 677 -31.09 -12.40 4.03
CA LYS A 677 -30.54 -11.79 5.25
C LYS A 677 -29.84 -10.47 4.95
N ARG A 678 -29.06 -10.42 3.87
CA ARG A 678 -28.48 -9.17 3.38
C ARG A 678 -29.55 -8.12 3.09
N ALA A 679 -30.63 -8.48 2.40
CA ALA A 679 -31.74 -7.57 2.13
C ALA A 679 -32.38 -7.03 3.42
N LYS A 680 -32.55 -7.88 4.44
CA LYS A 680 -33.01 -7.48 5.78
C LYS A 680 -32.08 -6.43 6.41
N ILE A 681 -30.76 -6.70 6.48
CA ILE A 681 -29.78 -5.78 7.06
C ILE A 681 -29.75 -4.45 6.30
N ARG A 682 -29.77 -4.51 4.96
CA ARG A 682 -29.79 -3.31 4.11
C ARG A 682 -31.02 -2.45 4.38
N LYS A 683 -32.19 -3.07 4.55
CA LYS A 683 -33.43 -2.39 4.93
C LYS A 683 -33.33 -1.74 6.31
N GLU A 684 -32.84 -2.48 7.31
CA GLU A 684 -32.68 -1.99 8.70
C GLU A 684 -31.67 -0.82 8.78
N GLN A 685 -30.58 -0.91 8.01
CA GLN A 685 -29.52 0.11 7.96
C GLN A 685 -29.81 1.25 6.97
N ARG A 686 -30.96 1.22 6.28
CA ARG A 686 -31.41 2.21 5.28
C ARG A 686 -30.39 2.43 4.16
N LEU A 687 -29.84 1.33 3.65
CA LEU A 687 -28.94 1.30 2.50
C LEU A 687 -29.75 1.25 1.19
N GLY A 688 -29.10 1.41 0.04
CA GLY A 688 -29.69 1.27 -1.31
C GLY A 688 -29.97 2.57 -2.05
N ALA A 689 -30.28 3.66 -1.34
CA ALA A 689 -30.61 4.94 -1.96
C ALA A 689 -29.48 5.52 -2.83
N VAL A 690 -28.22 5.35 -2.41
CA VAL A 690 -27.05 5.86 -3.15
C VAL A 690 -26.81 5.05 -4.43
N PRO A 691 -26.65 3.70 -4.40
CA PRO A 691 -26.55 2.88 -5.60
C PRO A 691 -27.70 3.12 -6.59
N LYS A 692 -28.96 3.09 -6.11
CA LYS A 692 -30.14 3.30 -6.96
C LYS A 692 -30.13 4.67 -7.65
N GLY A 693 -29.81 5.73 -6.90
CA GLY A 693 -29.73 7.08 -7.44
C GLY A 693 -28.58 7.27 -8.44
N LEU A 694 -27.52 6.47 -8.34
CA LEU A 694 -26.41 6.45 -9.28
C LEU A 694 -26.77 5.66 -10.55
N ALA A 695 -27.33 4.45 -10.42
CA ALA A 695 -27.75 3.62 -11.55
C ALA A 695 -28.80 4.31 -12.44
N LYS A 696 -29.80 4.97 -11.83
CA LYS A 696 -30.84 5.72 -12.57
C LYS A 696 -30.26 6.80 -13.49
N LYS A 697 -29.16 7.45 -13.11
CA LYS A 697 -28.52 8.48 -13.95
C LYS A 697 -27.93 7.93 -15.24
N TYR A 698 -27.72 6.62 -15.31
CA TYR A 698 -27.18 5.94 -16.48
C TYR A 698 -28.25 5.17 -17.27
N GLY A 699 -29.53 5.32 -16.88
CA GLY A 699 -30.65 4.64 -17.52
C GLY A 699 -30.80 3.17 -17.12
N PHE A 700 -30.20 2.74 -16.00
CA PHE A 700 -30.37 1.38 -15.51
C PHE A 700 -31.49 1.29 -14.48
N ASP A 701 -32.27 0.22 -14.58
CA ASP A 701 -33.14 -0.23 -13.51
C ASP A 701 -32.31 -0.95 -12.44
N TYR A 702 -32.56 -0.60 -11.18
CA TYR A 702 -31.83 -1.14 -10.04
C TYR A 702 -32.81 -1.91 -9.16
N GLU A 703 -32.74 -3.24 -9.22
CA GLU A 703 -33.44 -4.14 -8.31
C GLU A 703 -32.51 -4.49 -7.14
N GLU A 704 -33.00 -4.44 -5.90
CA GLU A 704 -32.20 -4.55 -4.66
C GLU A 704 -31.82 -5.97 -4.25
#